data_AF-Q8F082-F1
#
_entry.id   AF-Q8F082-F1
#
_cell.length_a   1.000
_cell.length_b   1.000
_cell.length_c   1.000
_cell.angle_alpha   90.00
_cell.angle_beta   90.00
_cell.angle_gamma   90.00
#
_symmetry.space_group_name_H-M   'P 1'
#
loop_
_entity.id
_entity.type
_entity.pdbx_description
1 polymer ?
#
loop_
_entity_poly.entity_id
_entity_poly.type
_entity_poly.pdbx_seq_one_letter_code
_entity_poly.pdbx_strand_id
1 'polypeptide(L)'
;MINDIIKFDPKIFYDKLIWIFIFFVSTPIFAFPIDLTKDWKIISGKNLNASIKDVSWKELKSLPIPEDSISFSEGIYTLTLLKTFEVSANDFQKLALDGLSIHFPLLTNVYEVYFNGEKIGSGGIVLNGKIIKDGFKRHVILPIPENKVQIGKNEIRLILSSNAGEELNVYASFDSAPLVIDLQSKNVLILSERSRWMLAFLYLFVGFYHFLLYFKRPQEKYNLFFGLFSTFFSVYIHLRSNAVYELNLDPLFQMKLEYMVIFNITSLFLLFLNTFFQYKISFVSKLYQIFTLTLTLLIPFSNRSVCLFLLKLWQFSIFTFIVYSFFIMYKSLVRKNPDAIRMIFGFLVLMVAGVMDLIGSMGLIDNLENYGILKYGFFVFEVGMVFILANRFLRVHKEAEELNLDLDQKVKERTRQLENTLEQVRELKIQQDGDYFLTSLILDPLNRNQVENDFIVLEGFSKQKKRFQFKQWKKEIGGDIIIADEICLKNRKCLVFVNGDAMGKSIQGASGALVLGVVFRSFISRTKTVSSYHSKPPELWLKECFLELQNIFESFDGSMLVSVVLGLVDLESGVLFFLNAEHPPTVLYRNGVATFIENKLELRKIGITGLESKMKVKTFFLEKGDTIIVSSDGRDDILLGMDQDGIPLINEDECQFLRRVEESGGDLDLLVQGLENYGELTDDLSIVKLTYLKEPVRLESFANLPSFQFPDETYLKCLQDENWEHTIYHLENLKSKISEEFLPPVFKKELAKVYYKIEKYEEALFLFEELISEFPEDVEIIFNASLIYKKLKRYHESIELGERVLLREPDFLNNIVNLAESYILIYEREMALGLLEKIECLDTDHLYTQKIKAQLEQPELYKNP
;
A
#
# COMPACT_ATOMS: atom_id res chain seq x y z
N MET A 1 -64.14 -2.36 34.33
CA MET A 1 -65.51 -2.61 33.83
C MET A 1 -65.49 -3.96 33.15
N ILE A 2 -65.79 -5.00 33.92
CA ILE A 2 -67.05 -5.78 33.89
C ILE A 2 -66.95 -6.94 32.90
N ASN A 3 -67.07 -8.14 33.47
CA ASN A 3 -67.39 -9.44 32.90
C ASN A 3 -68.10 -9.43 31.54
N ASP A 4 -67.75 -10.37 30.66
CA ASP A 4 -68.75 -11.37 30.25
C ASP A 4 -68.16 -12.62 29.59
N ILE A 5 -68.78 -13.73 29.98
CA ILE A 5 -68.55 -15.13 29.64
C ILE A 5 -69.35 -15.48 28.38
N ILE A 6 -68.79 -16.26 27.45
CA ILE A 6 -69.61 -17.06 26.52
C ILE A 6 -69.20 -18.54 26.63
N LYS A 7 -70.17 -19.33 27.11
CA LYS A 7 -70.18 -20.80 27.20
C LYS A 7 -70.37 -21.43 25.82
N PHE A 8 -69.72 -22.58 25.62
CA PHE A 8 -69.92 -23.50 24.50
C PHE A 8 -71.17 -24.38 24.72
N ASP A 9 -72.04 -24.53 23.72
CA ASP A 9 -73.24 -25.39 23.78
C ASP A 9 -73.13 -26.57 22.77
N PRO A 10 -73.07 -27.83 23.23
CA PRO A 10 -72.82 -29.01 22.39
C PRO A 10 -74.04 -29.57 21.63
N LYS A 11 -75.23 -28.95 21.73
CA LYS A 11 -76.46 -29.48 21.10
C LYS A 11 -76.64 -29.17 19.60
N ILE A 12 -75.94 -28.19 19.05
CA ILE A 12 -76.07 -27.77 17.63
C ILE A 12 -75.36 -28.74 16.65
N PHE A 13 -74.50 -29.62 17.16
CA PHE A 13 -73.71 -30.54 16.32
C PHE A 13 -74.49 -31.83 15.94
N TYR A 14 -75.48 -32.23 16.71
CA TYR A 14 -76.20 -33.50 16.51
C TYR A 14 -77.35 -33.40 15.48
N ASP A 15 -78.06 -32.26 15.42
CA ASP A 15 -79.22 -32.11 14.52
C ASP A 15 -78.86 -31.88 13.04
N LYS A 16 -77.61 -31.49 12.75
CA LYS A 16 -77.11 -31.37 11.36
C LYS A 16 -76.68 -32.72 10.75
N LEU A 17 -76.41 -33.74 11.56
CA LEU A 17 -76.01 -35.06 11.10
C LEU A 17 -77.20 -35.92 10.64
N ILE A 18 -78.40 -35.66 11.19
CA ILE A 18 -79.61 -36.44 10.89
C ILE A 18 -80.26 -36.01 9.56
N TRP A 19 -80.07 -34.75 9.13
CA TRP A 19 -80.57 -34.26 7.84
C TRP A 19 -79.76 -34.73 6.61
N ILE A 20 -78.57 -35.32 6.82
CA ILE A 20 -77.75 -35.87 5.73
C ILE A 20 -78.19 -37.29 5.36
N PHE A 21 -78.98 -37.97 6.20
CA PHE A 21 -79.37 -39.37 5.98
C PHE A 21 -80.69 -39.56 5.20
N ILE A 22 -81.46 -38.50 4.93
CA ILE A 22 -82.82 -38.60 4.31
C ILE A 22 -82.84 -38.29 2.80
N PHE A 23 -81.72 -37.92 2.18
CA PHE A 23 -81.64 -37.71 0.72
C PHE A 23 -81.02 -38.89 -0.06
N PHE A 24 -81.02 -40.08 0.53
CA PHE A 24 -80.78 -41.34 -0.18
C PHE A 24 -82.10 -42.10 -0.31
N VAL A 25 -82.89 -41.81 -1.35
CA VAL A 25 -83.73 -42.77 -2.11
C VAL A 25 -84.38 -41.98 -3.26
N SER A 26 -84.30 -42.54 -4.47
CA SER A 26 -84.88 -42.09 -5.77
C SER A 26 -83.95 -41.38 -6.76
N THR A 27 -82.83 -42.00 -7.12
CA THR A 27 -82.20 -41.76 -8.43
C THR A 27 -82.84 -42.68 -9.48
N PRO A 28 -83.30 -42.17 -10.64
CA PRO A 28 -83.71 -43.03 -11.74
C PRO A 28 -82.51 -43.86 -12.20
N ILE A 29 -82.73 -45.16 -12.42
CA ILE A 29 -81.69 -46.17 -12.71
C ILE A 29 -81.02 -45.94 -14.09
N PHE A 30 -81.51 -44.99 -14.89
CA PHE A 30 -80.85 -44.50 -16.09
C PHE A 30 -80.99 -42.98 -16.16
N ALA A 31 -79.89 -42.28 -15.86
CA ALA A 31 -79.66 -40.87 -16.12
C ALA A 31 -78.15 -40.68 -16.33
N PHE A 32 -77.74 -39.84 -17.28
CA PHE A 32 -76.32 -39.50 -17.47
C PHE A 32 -75.70 -38.97 -16.17
N PRO A 33 -74.47 -39.38 -15.79
CA PRO A 33 -73.49 -40.10 -16.61
C PRO A 33 -73.64 -41.63 -16.61
N ILE A 34 -73.30 -42.27 -17.74
CA ILE A 34 -73.18 -43.73 -17.86
C ILE A 34 -71.74 -44.11 -17.53
N ASP A 35 -71.57 -44.87 -16.45
CA ASP A 35 -70.26 -45.34 -15.99
C ASP A 35 -69.70 -46.41 -16.94
N LEU A 36 -68.54 -46.09 -17.54
CA LEU A 36 -67.82 -46.97 -18.45
C LEU A 36 -66.61 -47.65 -17.78
N THR A 37 -66.45 -47.62 -16.46
CA THR A 37 -65.27 -48.20 -15.77
C THR A 37 -65.28 -49.72 -15.60
N LYS A 38 -66.47 -50.36 -15.59
CA LYS A 38 -66.67 -51.80 -15.31
C LYS A 38 -67.37 -52.54 -16.45
N ASP A 39 -67.40 -53.87 -16.37
CA ASP A 39 -68.22 -54.75 -17.23
C ASP A 39 -67.94 -54.65 -18.74
N TRP A 40 -66.65 -54.74 -19.11
CA TRP A 40 -66.23 -54.82 -20.51
C TRP A 40 -66.10 -56.26 -21.00
N LYS A 41 -66.21 -56.47 -22.30
CA LYS A 41 -65.87 -57.72 -22.97
C LYS A 41 -64.62 -57.52 -23.82
N ILE A 42 -63.65 -58.43 -23.77
CA ILE A 42 -62.37 -58.30 -24.48
C ILE A 42 -62.12 -59.49 -25.42
N ILE A 43 -61.48 -59.20 -26.56
CA ILE A 43 -61.02 -60.20 -27.54
C ILE A 43 -59.77 -59.73 -28.28
N SER A 44 -58.88 -60.67 -28.62
CA SER A 44 -57.69 -60.38 -29.45
C SER A 44 -58.04 -60.24 -30.93
N GLY A 45 -57.35 -59.33 -31.63
CA GLY A 45 -57.56 -59.00 -33.04
C GLY A 45 -58.50 -57.81 -33.28
N LYS A 46 -58.58 -57.38 -34.54
CA LYS A 46 -59.44 -56.27 -34.99
C LYS A 46 -60.83 -56.81 -35.38
N ASN A 47 -61.76 -56.86 -34.42
CA ASN A 47 -63.05 -57.55 -34.58
C ASN A 47 -64.24 -56.57 -34.65
N LEU A 48 -64.41 -55.93 -35.82
CA LEU A 48 -65.46 -54.93 -36.05
C LEU A 48 -66.86 -55.50 -36.28
N ASN A 49 -66.96 -56.65 -36.95
CA ASN A 49 -68.25 -57.24 -37.37
C ASN A 49 -68.63 -58.49 -36.57
N ALA A 50 -67.86 -58.84 -35.54
CA ALA A 50 -68.14 -59.97 -34.67
C ALA A 50 -69.49 -59.75 -33.95
N SER A 51 -70.38 -60.73 -34.07
CA SER A 51 -71.65 -60.78 -33.33
C SER A 51 -71.39 -61.03 -31.84
N ILE A 52 -72.23 -60.45 -30.99
CA ILE A 52 -72.14 -60.57 -29.52
C ILE A 52 -72.24 -62.04 -29.07
N LYS A 53 -72.86 -62.91 -29.89
CA LYS A 53 -73.09 -64.32 -29.58
C LYS A 53 -72.13 -65.29 -30.30
N ASP A 54 -71.46 -64.87 -31.38
CA ASP A 54 -70.70 -65.78 -32.26
C ASP A 54 -69.23 -65.95 -31.89
N VAL A 55 -68.72 -65.20 -30.90
CA VAL A 55 -67.29 -65.22 -30.55
C VAL A 55 -67.08 -65.35 -29.04
N SER A 56 -66.03 -66.05 -28.62
CA SER A 56 -65.66 -66.31 -27.22
C SER A 56 -65.08 -65.08 -26.51
N TRP A 57 -65.92 -64.09 -26.27
CA TRP A 57 -65.60 -62.91 -25.47
C TRP A 57 -65.17 -63.29 -24.05
N LYS A 58 -64.06 -62.72 -23.56
CA LYS A 58 -63.69 -62.80 -22.14
C LYS A 58 -64.30 -61.61 -21.39
N GLU A 59 -64.91 -61.86 -20.24
CA GLU A 59 -65.47 -60.79 -19.39
C GLU A 59 -64.38 -60.12 -18.56
N LEU A 60 -64.40 -58.78 -18.53
CA LEU A 60 -63.50 -57.92 -17.79
C LEU A 60 -64.30 -57.13 -16.75
N LYS A 61 -64.10 -57.47 -15.47
CA LYS A 61 -64.86 -56.93 -14.34
C LYS A 61 -64.64 -55.43 -14.13
N SER A 62 -63.41 -54.96 -14.31
CA SER A 62 -63.04 -53.55 -14.16
C SER A 62 -61.84 -53.23 -15.03
N LEU A 63 -61.75 -51.98 -15.46
CA LEU A 63 -60.52 -51.39 -15.98
C LEU A 63 -59.60 -50.96 -14.83
N PRO A 64 -58.27 -50.94 -15.00
CA PRO A 64 -57.50 -51.26 -16.21
C PRO A 64 -57.42 -52.77 -16.55
N ILE A 65 -57.02 -53.10 -17.78
CA ILE A 65 -56.83 -54.46 -18.27
C ILE A 65 -55.68 -55.14 -17.47
N PRO A 66 -55.91 -56.29 -16.81
CA PRO A 66 -54.87 -57.02 -16.08
C PRO A 66 -53.75 -57.52 -17.01
N GLU A 67 -52.49 -57.39 -16.61
CA GLU A 67 -51.32 -57.80 -17.41
C GLU A 67 -51.38 -59.29 -17.80
N ASP A 68 -51.88 -60.15 -16.91
CA ASP A 68 -52.03 -61.60 -17.14
C ASP A 68 -53.04 -61.97 -18.25
N SER A 69 -53.87 -61.02 -18.69
CA SER A 69 -54.91 -61.27 -19.69
C SER A 69 -54.44 -61.14 -21.16
N ILE A 70 -53.19 -60.71 -21.37
CA ILE A 70 -52.61 -60.37 -22.68
C ILE A 70 -51.43 -61.30 -22.99
N SER A 71 -51.50 -62.04 -24.11
CA SER A 71 -50.38 -62.87 -24.60
C SER A 71 -49.69 -62.20 -25.79
N PHE A 72 -48.47 -61.68 -25.60
CA PHE A 72 -47.73 -61.00 -26.67
C PHE A 72 -47.15 -62.00 -27.68
N SER A 73 -47.31 -61.71 -28.98
CA SER A 73 -46.62 -62.36 -30.09
C SER A 73 -45.59 -61.38 -30.69
N GLU A 74 -44.56 -61.87 -31.40
CA GLU A 74 -43.63 -60.99 -32.12
C GLU A 74 -44.40 -60.14 -33.17
N GLY A 75 -44.49 -58.82 -32.95
CA GLY A 75 -45.20 -57.88 -33.82
C GLY A 75 -46.14 -56.92 -33.08
N ILE A 76 -47.04 -56.26 -33.82
CA ILE A 76 -48.10 -55.43 -33.24
C ILE A 76 -49.19 -56.33 -32.64
N TYR A 77 -49.54 -56.08 -31.39
CA TYR A 77 -50.68 -56.71 -30.75
C TYR A 77 -51.90 -55.79 -30.83
N THR A 78 -53.07 -56.33 -31.20
CA THR A 78 -54.33 -55.57 -31.32
C THR A 78 -55.42 -56.22 -30.48
N LEU A 79 -56.18 -55.43 -29.74
CA LEU A 79 -57.25 -55.88 -28.85
C LEU A 79 -58.53 -55.07 -29.10
N THR A 80 -59.68 -55.75 -29.11
CA THR A 80 -61.00 -55.13 -29.22
C THR A 80 -61.74 -55.26 -27.89
N LEU A 81 -62.15 -54.14 -27.29
CA LEU A 81 -63.05 -54.06 -26.15
C LEU A 81 -64.47 -53.71 -26.62
N LEU A 82 -65.48 -54.36 -26.03
CA LEU A 82 -66.90 -54.15 -26.31
C LEU A 82 -67.66 -53.88 -25.01
N LYS A 83 -68.50 -52.84 -25.00
CA LYS A 83 -69.47 -52.58 -23.93
C LYS A 83 -70.82 -52.20 -24.50
N THR A 84 -71.89 -52.74 -23.91
CA THR A 84 -73.28 -52.43 -24.28
C THR A 84 -73.99 -51.77 -23.12
N PHE A 85 -74.84 -50.80 -23.41
CA PHE A 85 -75.62 -50.07 -22.41
C PHE A 85 -76.97 -49.64 -23.01
N GLU A 86 -77.91 -49.22 -22.15
CA GLU A 86 -79.25 -48.81 -22.58
C GLU A 86 -79.46 -47.31 -22.41
N VAL A 87 -80.16 -46.69 -23.37
CA VAL A 87 -80.56 -45.27 -23.35
C VAL A 87 -82.08 -45.18 -23.30
N SER A 88 -82.61 -44.52 -22.27
CA SER A 88 -84.05 -44.35 -22.08
C SER A 88 -84.63 -43.25 -23.00
N ALA A 89 -85.94 -43.28 -23.25
CA ALA A 89 -86.61 -42.24 -24.04
C ALA A 89 -86.55 -40.85 -23.38
N ASN A 90 -86.48 -40.78 -22.05
CA ASN A 90 -86.35 -39.52 -21.30
C ASN A 90 -84.92 -38.94 -21.41
N ASP A 91 -83.90 -39.81 -21.41
CA ASP A 91 -82.52 -39.39 -21.65
C ASP A 91 -82.31 -38.92 -23.08
N PHE A 92 -83.01 -39.53 -24.05
CA PHE A 92 -82.99 -39.12 -25.46
C PHE A 92 -83.48 -37.68 -25.67
N GLN A 93 -84.43 -37.19 -24.86
CA GLN A 93 -84.86 -35.78 -24.92
C GLN A 93 -83.78 -34.80 -24.45
N LYS A 94 -82.95 -35.19 -23.47
CA LYS A 94 -81.81 -34.37 -23.01
C LYS A 94 -80.71 -34.26 -24.08
N LEU A 95 -80.61 -35.25 -24.97
CA LEU A 95 -79.64 -35.25 -26.08
C LEU A 95 -79.92 -34.14 -27.10
N ALA A 96 -81.20 -33.83 -27.36
CA ALA A 96 -81.59 -32.80 -28.33
C ALA A 96 -81.17 -31.37 -27.95
N LEU A 97 -80.70 -31.15 -26.71
CA LEU A 97 -80.28 -29.84 -26.21
C LEU A 97 -78.74 -29.68 -26.11
N ASP A 98 -77.99 -30.75 -25.84
CA ASP A 98 -76.57 -30.66 -25.42
C ASP A 98 -75.69 -31.81 -25.97
N GLY A 99 -76.19 -32.60 -26.92
CA GLY A 99 -75.46 -33.71 -27.53
C GLY A 99 -74.98 -34.78 -26.54
N LEU A 100 -74.29 -35.81 -27.04
CA LEU A 100 -73.66 -36.83 -26.20
C LEU A 100 -72.18 -36.95 -26.55
N SER A 101 -71.32 -37.17 -25.55
CA SER A 101 -69.93 -37.49 -25.80
C SER A 101 -69.41 -38.57 -24.86
N ILE A 102 -68.36 -39.24 -25.29
CA ILE A 102 -67.62 -40.21 -24.46
C ILE A 102 -66.32 -39.55 -24.03
N HIS A 103 -66.03 -39.56 -22.73
CA HIS A 103 -64.74 -39.16 -22.18
C HIS A 103 -63.89 -40.40 -21.88
N PHE A 104 -62.75 -40.52 -22.56
CA PHE A 104 -61.70 -41.48 -22.25
C PHE A 104 -60.55 -40.79 -21.48
N PRO A 105 -60.27 -41.19 -20.23
CA PRO A 105 -59.24 -40.52 -19.41
C PRO A 105 -57.83 -40.63 -19.99
N LEU A 106 -57.44 -41.83 -20.42
CA LEU A 106 -56.19 -42.07 -21.13
C LEU A 106 -56.31 -43.34 -21.99
N LEU A 107 -56.03 -43.21 -23.28
CA LEU A 107 -55.92 -44.31 -24.24
C LEU A 107 -54.44 -44.51 -24.59
N THR A 108 -53.94 -45.75 -24.48
CA THR A 108 -52.53 -46.03 -24.79
C THR A 108 -52.31 -46.29 -26.29
N ASN A 109 -51.10 -45.95 -26.76
CA ASN A 109 -50.59 -46.19 -28.11
C ASN A 109 -51.56 -45.76 -29.23
N VAL A 110 -52.08 -46.70 -30.03
CA VAL A 110 -52.98 -46.43 -31.16
C VAL A 110 -54.39 -46.91 -30.82
N TYR A 111 -55.39 -46.07 -31.06
CA TYR A 111 -56.79 -46.42 -30.77
C TYR A 111 -57.74 -46.07 -31.91
N GLU A 112 -58.82 -46.85 -32.03
CA GLU A 112 -59.99 -46.55 -32.85
C GLU A 112 -61.26 -46.80 -32.03
N VAL A 113 -62.20 -45.85 -32.04
CA VAL A 113 -63.45 -45.94 -31.29
C VAL A 113 -64.63 -45.97 -32.25
N TYR A 114 -65.49 -46.96 -32.08
CA TYR A 114 -66.70 -47.16 -32.86
C TYR A 114 -67.94 -47.16 -31.96
N PHE A 115 -68.99 -46.50 -32.42
CA PHE A 115 -70.28 -46.40 -31.77
C PHE A 115 -71.35 -46.95 -32.72
N ASN A 116 -72.10 -47.99 -32.30
CA ASN A 116 -73.10 -48.67 -33.13
C ASN A 116 -72.59 -48.98 -34.57
N GLY A 117 -71.33 -49.41 -34.69
CA GLY A 117 -70.68 -49.76 -35.96
C GLY A 117 -70.03 -48.60 -36.74
N GLU A 118 -70.25 -47.33 -36.35
CA GLU A 118 -69.64 -46.17 -37.00
C GLU A 118 -68.40 -45.66 -36.25
N LYS A 119 -67.36 -45.27 -36.97
CA LYS A 119 -66.13 -44.75 -36.37
C LYS A 119 -66.34 -43.32 -35.88
N ILE A 120 -66.23 -43.09 -34.57
CA ILE A 120 -66.40 -41.76 -33.93
C ILE A 120 -65.07 -41.09 -33.55
N GLY A 121 -63.96 -41.83 -33.55
CA GLY A 121 -62.64 -41.25 -33.30
C GLY A 121 -61.50 -42.24 -33.51
N SER A 122 -60.28 -41.72 -33.70
CA SER A 122 -59.05 -42.50 -33.68
C SER A 122 -57.84 -41.65 -33.35
N GLY A 123 -56.82 -42.26 -32.75
CA GLY A 123 -55.53 -41.66 -32.50
C GLY A 123 -54.40 -42.60 -32.92
N GLY A 124 -53.37 -42.08 -33.58
CA GLY A 124 -52.22 -42.83 -34.05
C GLY A 124 -52.40 -43.49 -35.42
N ILE A 125 -51.30 -43.98 -36.00
CA ILE A 125 -51.27 -44.56 -37.35
C ILE A 125 -50.44 -45.85 -37.35
N VAL A 126 -51.05 -46.94 -37.79
CA VAL A 126 -50.39 -48.23 -38.04
C VAL A 126 -50.27 -48.42 -39.55
N LEU A 127 -49.06 -48.62 -40.05
CA LEU A 127 -48.75 -48.82 -41.47
C LEU A 127 -47.73 -49.98 -41.58
N ASN A 128 -48.01 -50.95 -42.47
CA ASN A 128 -47.15 -52.12 -42.71
C ASN A 128 -46.73 -52.89 -41.44
N GLY A 129 -47.64 -53.03 -40.47
CA GLY A 129 -47.34 -53.73 -39.21
C GLY A 129 -46.38 -52.99 -38.28
N LYS A 130 -46.18 -51.68 -38.47
CA LYS A 130 -45.44 -50.79 -37.54
C LYS A 130 -46.28 -49.57 -37.17
N ILE A 131 -46.18 -49.13 -35.92
CA ILE A 131 -46.74 -47.86 -35.47
C ILE A 131 -45.82 -46.75 -35.99
N ILE A 132 -46.32 -45.90 -36.89
CA ILE A 132 -45.58 -44.76 -37.46
C ILE A 132 -45.81 -43.50 -36.63
N LYS A 133 -47.00 -43.39 -36.01
CA LYS A 133 -47.37 -42.27 -35.16
C LYS A 133 -48.13 -42.77 -33.94
N ASP A 134 -47.66 -42.39 -32.76
CA ASP A 134 -48.36 -42.64 -31.50
C ASP A 134 -49.64 -41.82 -31.41
N GLY A 135 -50.67 -42.39 -30.78
CA GLY A 135 -51.99 -41.78 -30.63
C GLY A 135 -52.35 -41.38 -29.20
N PHE A 136 -51.54 -41.73 -28.21
CA PHE A 136 -51.91 -41.56 -26.80
C PHE A 136 -52.15 -40.09 -26.45
N LYS A 137 -53.28 -39.82 -25.80
CA LYS A 137 -53.74 -38.47 -25.44
C LYS A 137 -54.52 -38.55 -24.13
N ARG A 138 -54.30 -37.56 -23.26
CA ARG A 138 -55.05 -37.38 -22.00
C ARG A 138 -56.41 -36.76 -22.31
N HIS A 139 -57.44 -37.17 -21.58
CA HIS A 139 -58.82 -36.65 -21.66
C HIS A 139 -59.35 -36.57 -23.10
N VAL A 140 -59.41 -37.71 -23.79
CA VAL A 140 -59.96 -37.81 -25.14
C VAL A 140 -61.49 -37.75 -25.06
N ILE A 141 -62.07 -36.66 -25.54
CA ILE A 141 -63.53 -36.48 -25.62
C ILE A 141 -63.96 -36.65 -27.07
N LEU A 142 -64.81 -37.64 -27.32
CA LEU A 142 -65.35 -37.93 -28.65
C LEU A 142 -66.86 -37.64 -28.66
N PRO A 143 -67.34 -36.68 -29.49
CA PRO A 143 -68.77 -36.47 -29.66
C PRO A 143 -69.40 -37.66 -30.38
N ILE A 144 -70.55 -38.12 -29.90
CA ILE A 144 -71.36 -39.15 -30.54
C ILE A 144 -72.40 -38.43 -31.43
N PRO A 145 -72.48 -38.75 -32.73
CA PRO A 145 -73.53 -38.20 -33.59
C PRO A 145 -74.93 -38.56 -33.09
N GLU A 146 -75.79 -37.55 -32.89
CA GLU A 146 -77.14 -37.73 -32.33
C GLU A 146 -78.00 -38.71 -33.15
N ASN A 147 -77.85 -38.69 -34.47
CA ASN A 147 -78.55 -39.57 -35.41
C ASN A 147 -78.15 -41.06 -35.30
N LYS A 148 -77.15 -41.40 -34.49
CA LYS A 148 -76.66 -42.78 -34.30
C LYS A 148 -77.03 -43.35 -32.94
N VAL A 149 -77.52 -42.53 -32.01
CA VAL A 149 -78.00 -43.00 -30.71
C VAL A 149 -79.37 -43.65 -30.90
N GLN A 150 -79.52 -44.90 -30.46
CA GLN A 150 -80.77 -45.64 -30.54
C GLN A 150 -81.47 -45.64 -29.17
N ILE A 151 -82.80 -45.50 -29.14
CA ILE A 151 -83.56 -45.73 -27.90
C ILE A 151 -83.51 -47.24 -27.60
N GLY A 152 -83.11 -47.60 -26.39
CA GLY A 152 -82.80 -49.00 -26.03
C GLY A 152 -81.31 -49.29 -26.09
N LYS A 153 -80.92 -50.43 -26.67
CA LYS A 153 -79.56 -50.97 -26.58
C LYS A 153 -78.59 -50.30 -27.56
N ASN A 154 -77.47 -49.78 -27.05
CA ASN A 154 -76.36 -49.22 -27.81
C ASN A 154 -75.06 -49.98 -27.50
N GLU A 155 -74.09 -49.92 -28.41
CA GLU A 155 -72.78 -50.55 -28.24
C GLU A 155 -71.61 -49.61 -28.55
N ILE A 156 -70.52 -49.78 -27.79
CA ILE A 156 -69.21 -49.16 -28.04
C ILE A 156 -68.19 -50.26 -28.27
N ARG A 157 -67.42 -50.13 -29.35
CA ARG A 157 -66.23 -50.95 -29.61
C ARG A 157 -64.99 -50.07 -29.61
N LEU A 158 -64.01 -50.43 -28.80
CA LEU A 158 -62.72 -49.77 -28.71
C LEU A 158 -61.63 -50.73 -29.19
N ILE A 159 -60.84 -50.31 -30.16
CA ILE A 159 -59.73 -51.08 -30.71
C ILE A 159 -58.44 -50.42 -30.26
N LEU A 160 -57.53 -51.19 -29.68
CA LEU A 160 -56.22 -50.74 -29.24
C LEU A 160 -55.13 -51.54 -29.95
N SER A 161 -54.04 -50.88 -30.34
CA SER A 161 -52.87 -51.52 -30.92
C SER A 161 -51.57 -51.02 -30.27
N SER A 162 -50.64 -51.93 -29.94
CA SER A 162 -49.34 -51.61 -29.33
C SER A 162 -48.19 -52.42 -29.96
N ASN A 163 -46.96 -51.93 -29.82
CA ASN A 163 -45.77 -52.76 -30.09
C ASN A 163 -45.51 -53.73 -28.92
N ALA A 164 -44.77 -54.80 -29.20
CA ALA A 164 -44.34 -55.73 -28.16
C ALA A 164 -43.54 -55.01 -27.05
N GLY A 165 -43.95 -55.18 -25.79
CA GLY A 165 -43.33 -54.53 -24.63
C GLY A 165 -43.85 -53.12 -24.32
N GLU A 166 -44.86 -52.62 -25.03
CA GLU A 166 -45.58 -51.39 -24.72
C GLU A 166 -46.94 -51.67 -24.07
N GLU A 167 -47.32 -50.82 -23.12
CA GLU A 167 -48.57 -50.92 -22.37
C GLU A 167 -49.81 -50.80 -23.28
N LEU A 168 -50.69 -51.79 -23.23
CA LEU A 168 -51.97 -51.82 -23.97
C LEU A 168 -53.13 -51.76 -22.98
N ASN A 169 -53.62 -50.55 -22.68
CA ASN A 169 -54.58 -50.36 -21.60
C ASN A 169 -55.56 -49.20 -21.83
N VAL A 170 -56.64 -49.20 -21.05
CA VAL A 170 -57.61 -48.11 -20.93
C VAL A 170 -57.74 -47.77 -19.45
N TYR A 171 -57.48 -46.50 -19.11
CA TYR A 171 -57.54 -46.06 -17.73
C TYR A 171 -59.00 -45.81 -17.33
N ALA A 172 -59.41 -46.40 -16.20
CA ALA A 172 -60.74 -46.19 -15.62
C ALA A 172 -60.95 -44.73 -15.19
N SER A 173 -59.88 -44.08 -14.75
CA SER A 173 -59.84 -42.69 -14.32
C SER A 173 -58.44 -42.12 -14.51
N PHE A 174 -58.34 -40.80 -14.71
CA PHE A 174 -57.08 -40.07 -14.79
C PHE A 174 -57.30 -38.64 -14.29
N ASP A 175 -56.41 -38.10 -13.45
CA ASP A 175 -56.55 -36.79 -12.80
C ASP A 175 -57.97 -36.60 -12.19
N SER A 176 -58.54 -37.66 -11.58
CA SER A 176 -59.91 -37.70 -11.01
C SER A 176 -61.08 -37.57 -12.00
N ALA A 177 -60.82 -37.64 -13.31
CA ALA A 177 -61.87 -37.68 -14.33
C ALA A 177 -62.16 -39.15 -14.74
N PRO A 178 -63.38 -39.67 -14.53
CA PRO A 178 -63.71 -41.06 -14.81
C PRO A 178 -64.00 -41.30 -16.31
N LEU A 179 -63.86 -42.55 -16.73
CA LEU A 179 -64.31 -43.03 -18.04
C LEU A 179 -65.85 -43.12 -18.05
N VAL A 180 -66.50 -42.18 -18.75
CA VAL A 180 -67.96 -42.02 -18.74
C VAL A 180 -68.52 -41.55 -20.07
N ILE A 181 -69.81 -41.83 -20.29
CA ILE A 181 -70.63 -41.13 -21.29
C ILE A 181 -71.50 -40.12 -20.55
N ASP A 182 -71.44 -38.86 -20.96
CA ASP A 182 -72.25 -37.78 -20.38
C ASP A 182 -72.52 -36.72 -21.45
N LEU A 183 -73.35 -35.74 -21.11
CA LEU A 183 -73.66 -34.59 -21.93
C LEU A 183 -72.38 -33.88 -22.40
N GLN A 184 -72.41 -33.35 -23.63
CA GLN A 184 -71.21 -32.78 -24.24
C GLN A 184 -70.69 -31.59 -23.45
N SER A 185 -71.55 -30.67 -22.99
CA SER A 185 -71.10 -29.52 -22.17
C SER A 185 -70.38 -29.95 -20.89
N LYS A 186 -70.86 -31.00 -20.21
CA LYS A 186 -70.26 -31.52 -18.97
C LYS A 186 -68.91 -32.17 -19.20
N ASN A 187 -68.79 -32.98 -20.25
CA ASN A 187 -67.52 -33.59 -20.61
C ASN A 187 -66.50 -32.52 -21.04
N VAL A 188 -66.91 -31.49 -21.78
CA VAL A 188 -66.02 -30.38 -22.17
C VAL A 188 -65.50 -29.60 -20.94
N LEU A 189 -66.25 -29.53 -19.83
CA LEU A 189 -65.74 -28.94 -18.58
C LEU A 189 -64.52 -29.67 -18.01
N ILE A 190 -64.30 -30.95 -18.35
CA ILE A 190 -63.09 -31.69 -17.96
C ILE A 190 -61.84 -31.03 -18.58
N LEU A 191 -61.98 -30.39 -19.75
CA LEU A 191 -60.90 -29.62 -20.38
C LEU A 191 -60.71 -28.22 -19.78
N SER A 192 -61.59 -27.77 -18.87
CA SER A 192 -61.47 -26.46 -18.23
C SER A 192 -60.37 -26.45 -17.17
N GLU A 193 -59.23 -25.86 -17.52
CA GLU A 193 -58.02 -25.87 -16.68
C GLU A 193 -57.67 -24.50 -16.08
N ARG A 194 -58.64 -23.62 -15.86
CA ARG A 194 -58.41 -22.21 -15.47
C ARG A 194 -57.43 -22.03 -14.29
N SER A 195 -57.57 -22.81 -13.22
CA SER A 195 -56.67 -22.73 -12.05
C SER A 195 -55.25 -23.19 -12.39
N ARG A 196 -55.10 -24.20 -13.27
CA ARG A 196 -53.81 -24.71 -13.74
C ARG A 196 -53.07 -23.61 -14.53
N TRP A 197 -53.75 -22.89 -15.40
CA TRP A 197 -53.19 -21.77 -16.17
C TRP A 197 -52.80 -20.58 -15.31
N MET A 198 -53.68 -20.19 -14.38
CA MET A 198 -53.41 -19.09 -13.47
C MET A 198 -52.14 -19.37 -12.63
N LEU A 199 -52.00 -20.58 -12.12
CA LEU A 199 -50.82 -20.99 -11.36
C LEU A 199 -49.57 -21.13 -12.24
N ALA A 200 -49.68 -21.72 -13.43
CA ALA A 200 -48.55 -21.80 -14.37
C ALA A 200 -48.02 -20.40 -14.71
N PHE A 201 -48.90 -19.46 -15.08
CA PHE A 201 -48.50 -18.08 -15.34
C PHE A 201 -47.85 -17.42 -14.12
N LEU A 202 -48.41 -17.61 -12.92
CA LEU A 202 -47.82 -17.10 -11.68
C LEU A 202 -46.40 -17.63 -11.47
N TYR A 203 -46.16 -18.93 -11.64
CA TYR A 203 -44.84 -19.53 -11.45
C TYR A 203 -43.84 -19.11 -12.52
N LEU A 204 -44.30 -18.94 -13.77
CA LEU A 204 -43.46 -18.37 -14.82
C LEU A 204 -43.03 -16.94 -14.46
N PHE A 205 -43.97 -16.12 -14.00
CA PHE A 205 -43.71 -14.74 -13.60
C PHE A 205 -42.75 -14.67 -12.40
N VAL A 206 -42.97 -15.49 -11.37
CA VAL A 206 -42.07 -15.58 -10.22
C VAL A 206 -40.68 -16.07 -10.65
N GLY A 207 -40.60 -17.03 -11.57
CA GLY A 207 -39.37 -17.48 -12.20
C GLY A 207 -38.58 -16.32 -12.81
N PHE A 208 -39.23 -15.50 -13.63
CA PHE A 208 -38.63 -14.30 -14.22
C PHE A 208 -38.22 -13.26 -13.19
N TYR A 209 -39.04 -13.01 -12.16
CA TYR A 209 -38.72 -12.10 -11.08
C TYR A 209 -37.41 -12.51 -10.38
N HIS A 210 -37.23 -13.80 -10.11
CA HIS A 210 -36.00 -14.30 -9.51
C HIS A 210 -34.79 -14.23 -10.45
N PHE A 211 -34.97 -14.40 -11.76
CA PHE A 211 -33.89 -14.13 -12.72
C PHE A 211 -33.45 -12.66 -12.69
N LEU A 212 -34.39 -11.71 -12.63
CA LEU A 212 -34.06 -10.29 -12.51
C LEU A 212 -33.26 -9.99 -11.23
N LEU A 213 -33.65 -10.59 -10.10
CA LEU A 213 -32.91 -10.47 -8.85
C LEU A 213 -31.50 -11.06 -8.96
N TYR A 214 -31.35 -12.21 -9.62
CA TYR A 214 -30.05 -12.83 -9.83
C TYR A 214 -29.13 -11.97 -10.70
N PHE A 215 -29.63 -11.41 -11.82
CA PHE A 215 -28.81 -10.55 -12.68
C PHE A 215 -28.38 -9.26 -11.96
N LYS A 216 -29.23 -8.70 -11.08
CA LYS A 216 -28.85 -7.56 -10.24
C LYS A 216 -27.90 -7.95 -9.10
N ARG A 217 -28.00 -9.17 -8.57
CA ARG A 217 -27.22 -9.66 -7.41
C ARG A 217 -26.70 -11.07 -7.66
N PRO A 218 -25.66 -11.24 -8.50
CA PRO A 218 -25.16 -12.57 -8.88
C PRO A 218 -24.55 -13.36 -7.71
N GLN A 219 -24.23 -12.68 -6.60
CA GLN A 219 -23.78 -13.31 -5.35
C GLN A 219 -24.91 -14.13 -4.70
N GLU A 220 -26.17 -13.73 -4.88
CA GLU A 220 -27.35 -14.41 -4.34
C GLU A 220 -27.80 -15.57 -5.27
N LYS A 221 -26.94 -16.59 -5.39
CA LYS A 221 -27.12 -17.72 -6.33
C LYS A 221 -28.42 -18.51 -6.15
N TYR A 222 -29.06 -18.43 -4.98
CA TYR A 222 -30.35 -19.08 -4.73
C TYR A 222 -31.46 -18.55 -5.65
N ASN A 223 -31.38 -17.29 -6.08
CA ASN A 223 -32.33 -16.70 -7.02
C ASN A 223 -32.27 -17.37 -8.40
N LEU A 224 -31.08 -17.77 -8.87
CA LEU A 224 -30.93 -18.50 -10.13
C LEU A 224 -31.64 -19.86 -10.06
N PHE A 225 -31.35 -20.64 -9.01
CA PHE A 225 -31.91 -21.99 -8.87
C PHE A 225 -33.41 -21.97 -8.62
N PHE A 226 -33.90 -21.01 -7.83
CA PHE A 226 -35.33 -20.83 -7.62
C PHE A 226 -36.05 -20.36 -8.89
N GLY A 227 -35.45 -19.44 -9.65
CA GLY A 227 -35.98 -18.98 -10.94
C GLY A 227 -36.11 -20.13 -11.95
N LEU A 228 -35.05 -20.96 -12.08
CA LEU A 228 -35.07 -22.16 -12.91
C LEU A 228 -36.12 -23.17 -12.41
N PHE A 229 -36.20 -23.40 -11.11
CA PHE A 229 -37.18 -24.32 -10.51
C PHE A 229 -38.62 -23.88 -10.81
N SER A 230 -38.98 -22.63 -10.53
CA SER A 230 -40.33 -22.09 -10.75
C SER A 230 -40.71 -22.08 -12.25
N THR A 231 -39.74 -21.74 -13.12
CA THR A 231 -39.92 -21.78 -14.58
C THR A 231 -40.13 -23.21 -15.09
N PHE A 232 -39.28 -24.17 -14.68
CA PHE A 232 -39.43 -25.58 -15.07
C PHE A 232 -40.74 -26.16 -14.53
N PHE A 233 -41.14 -25.78 -13.32
CA PHE A 233 -42.41 -26.20 -12.74
C PHE A 233 -43.61 -25.64 -13.53
N SER A 234 -43.57 -24.39 -13.97
CA SER A 234 -44.57 -23.82 -14.89
C SER A 234 -44.63 -24.57 -16.23
N VAL A 235 -43.47 -24.82 -16.84
CA VAL A 235 -43.38 -25.55 -18.11
C VAL A 235 -43.91 -26.97 -17.94
N TYR A 236 -43.63 -27.63 -16.82
CA TYR A 236 -44.18 -28.95 -16.50
C TYR A 236 -45.70 -28.93 -16.40
N ILE A 237 -46.27 -27.93 -15.71
CA ILE A 237 -47.73 -27.76 -15.62
C ILE A 237 -48.34 -27.57 -17.01
N HIS A 238 -47.69 -26.80 -17.89
CA HIS A 238 -48.12 -26.60 -19.27
C HIS A 238 -48.05 -27.90 -20.09
N LEU A 239 -46.94 -28.64 -20.03
CA LEU A 239 -46.77 -29.92 -20.73
C LEU A 239 -47.77 -30.98 -20.26
N ARG A 240 -48.26 -30.85 -19.01
CA ARG A 240 -49.31 -31.69 -18.44
C ARG A 240 -50.74 -31.21 -18.71
N SER A 241 -50.91 -29.99 -19.20
CA SER A 241 -52.22 -29.41 -19.53
C SER A 241 -52.79 -29.97 -20.83
N ASN A 242 -54.08 -29.76 -21.09
CA ASN A 242 -54.71 -30.15 -22.35
C ASN A 242 -54.31 -29.24 -23.53
N ALA A 243 -53.91 -27.99 -23.30
CA ALA A 243 -53.55 -27.09 -24.40
C ALA A 243 -52.23 -27.46 -25.09
N VAL A 244 -51.40 -28.31 -24.47
CA VAL A 244 -50.20 -28.86 -25.13
C VAL A 244 -50.55 -29.56 -26.46
N TYR A 245 -51.77 -30.12 -26.55
CA TYR A 245 -52.24 -30.79 -27.76
C TYR A 245 -52.62 -29.82 -28.89
N GLU A 246 -52.77 -28.53 -28.61
CA GLU A 246 -52.96 -27.50 -29.65
C GLU A 246 -51.67 -27.27 -30.46
N LEU A 247 -50.50 -27.61 -29.89
CA LEU A 247 -49.21 -27.53 -30.58
C LEU A 247 -49.05 -28.59 -31.69
N ASN A 248 -49.97 -29.57 -31.79
CA ASN A 248 -49.94 -30.66 -32.77
C ASN A 248 -48.61 -31.43 -32.82
N LEU A 249 -47.89 -31.48 -31.70
CA LEU A 249 -46.65 -32.24 -31.56
C LEU A 249 -46.91 -33.74 -31.58
N ASP A 250 -45.89 -34.51 -31.96
CA ASP A 250 -45.92 -35.95 -31.80
C ASP A 250 -46.02 -36.33 -30.31
N PRO A 251 -46.96 -37.21 -29.90
CA PRO A 251 -47.16 -37.54 -28.49
C PRO A 251 -45.93 -38.10 -27.79
N LEU A 252 -45.11 -38.91 -28.48
CA LEU A 252 -43.86 -39.45 -27.93
C LEU A 252 -42.85 -38.32 -27.69
N PHE A 253 -42.75 -37.36 -28.61
CA PHE A 253 -41.91 -36.18 -28.42
C PHE A 253 -42.38 -35.32 -27.24
N GLN A 254 -43.69 -35.11 -27.08
CA GLN A 254 -44.26 -34.39 -25.96
C GLN A 254 -43.94 -35.06 -24.61
N MET A 255 -44.09 -36.39 -24.53
CA MET A 255 -43.73 -37.17 -23.33
C MET A 255 -42.24 -37.02 -23.00
N LYS A 256 -41.35 -37.05 -24.01
CA LYS A 256 -39.91 -36.84 -23.82
C LYS A 256 -39.62 -35.46 -23.23
N LEU A 257 -40.26 -34.41 -23.74
CA LEU A 257 -40.14 -33.06 -23.18
C LEU A 257 -40.62 -33.01 -21.72
N GLU A 258 -41.76 -33.63 -21.41
CA GLU A 258 -42.28 -33.71 -20.05
C GLU A 258 -41.27 -34.34 -19.08
N TYR A 259 -40.64 -35.45 -19.48
CA TYR A 259 -39.63 -36.15 -18.68
C TYR A 259 -38.34 -35.35 -18.50
N MET A 260 -37.86 -34.71 -19.56
CA MET A 260 -36.68 -33.84 -19.49
C MET A 260 -36.88 -32.68 -18.50
N VAL A 261 -38.09 -32.11 -18.46
CA VAL A 261 -38.40 -31.02 -17.52
C VAL A 261 -38.53 -31.54 -16.09
N ILE A 262 -39.36 -32.56 -15.86
CA ILE A 262 -39.66 -33.05 -14.50
C ILE A 262 -38.43 -33.62 -13.78
N PHE A 263 -37.51 -34.26 -14.52
CA PHE A 263 -36.29 -34.81 -13.93
C PHE A 263 -35.43 -33.74 -13.25
N ASN A 264 -35.42 -32.52 -13.78
CA ASN A 264 -34.59 -31.43 -13.27
C ASN A 264 -35.25 -30.64 -12.13
N ILE A 265 -36.58 -30.70 -11.97
CA ILE A 265 -37.32 -29.92 -10.95
C ILE A 265 -36.82 -30.23 -9.53
N THR A 266 -36.65 -31.51 -9.18
CA THR A 266 -36.18 -31.91 -7.84
C THR A 266 -34.74 -31.49 -7.59
N SER A 267 -33.88 -31.58 -8.61
CA SER A 267 -32.49 -31.13 -8.50
C SER A 267 -32.40 -29.61 -8.30
N LEU A 268 -33.13 -28.83 -9.10
CA LEU A 268 -33.17 -27.37 -9.00
C LEU A 268 -33.65 -26.91 -7.62
N PHE A 269 -34.70 -27.54 -7.08
CA PHE A 269 -35.17 -27.27 -5.73
C PHE A 269 -34.11 -27.58 -4.67
N LEU A 270 -33.38 -28.69 -4.81
CA LEU A 270 -32.34 -29.08 -3.87
C LEU A 270 -31.14 -28.11 -3.90
N LEU A 271 -30.76 -27.64 -5.09
CA LEU A 271 -29.72 -26.61 -5.26
C LEU A 271 -30.15 -25.28 -4.65
N PHE A 272 -31.42 -24.90 -4.81
CA PHE A 272 -32.02 -23.77 -4.13
C PHE A 272 -31.88 -23.91 -2.60
N LEU A 273 -32.30 -25.01 -1.98
CA LEU A 273 -32.21 -25.20 -0.52
C LEU A 273 -30.77 -25.06 0.01
N ASN A 274 -29.81 -25.66 -0.68
CA ASN A 274 -28.39 -25.56 -0.29
C ASN A 274 -27.87 -24.13 -0.37
N THR A 275 -28.14 -23.45 -1.48
CA THR A 275 -27.64 -22.07 -1.69
C THR A 275 -28.35 -21.07 -0.81
N PHE A 276 -29.63 -21.30 -0.49
CA PHE A 276 -30.43 -20.46 0.40
C PHE A 276 -29.95 -20.53 1.86
N PHE A 277 -29.64 -21.74 2.37
CA PHE A 277 -29.28 -21.93 3.79
C PHE A 277 -27.78 -22.06 4.09
N GLN A 278 -26.99 -22.65 3.19
CA GLN A 278 -25.59 -23.01 3.45
C GLN A 278 -24.59 -22.22 2.59
N TYR A 279 -25.07 -21.36 1.67
CA TYR A 279 -24.28 -20.57 0.72
C TYR A 279 -23.34 -21.37 -0.20
N LYS A 280 -23.29 -22.71 -0.05
CA LYS A 280 -22.46 -23.64 -0.82
C LYS A 280 -23.28 -24.86 -1.22
N ILE A 281 -23.01 -25.39 -2.40
CA ILE A 281 -23.65 -26.59 -2.92
C ILE A 281 -22.94 -27.81 -2.32
N SER A 282 -23.70 -28.68 -1.65
CA SER A 282 -23.18 -29.91 -1.06
C SER A 282 -22.78 -30.93 -2.13
N PHE A 283 -21.86 -31.84 -1.77
CA PHE A 283 -21.46 -32.94 -2.65
C PHE A 283 -22.66 -33.82 -3.06
N VAL A 284 -23.55 -34.13 -2.11
CA VAL A 284 -24.76 -34.94 -2.35
C VAL A 284 -25.68 -34.28 -3.38
N SER A 285 -25.88 -32.96 -3.31
CA SER A 285 -26.72 -32.27 -4.30
C SER A 285 -26.09 -32.18 -5.68
N LYS A 286 -24.76 -32.05 -5.76
CA LYS A 286 -24.06 -32.13 -7.06
C LYS A 286 -24.21 -33.52 -7.67
N LEU A 287 -24.05 -34.57 -6.87
CA LEU A 287 -24.22 -35.95 -7.34
C LEU A 287 -25.65 -36.19 -7.83
N TYR A 288 -26.65 -35.74 -7.07
CA TYR A 288 -28.06 -35.84 -7.47
C TYR A 288 -28.36 -35.04 -8.76
N GLN A 289 -27.76 -33.86 -8.92
CA GLN A 289 -27.86 -33.08 -10.16
C GLN A 289 -27.26 -33.80 -11.36
N ILE A 290 -26.06 -34.36 -11.23
CA ILE A 290 -25.41 -35.14 -12.29
C ILE A 290 -26.29 -36.32 -12.68
N PHE A 291 -26.85 -37.03 -11.70
CA PHE A 291 -27.81 -38.10 -11.92
C PHE A 291 -29.03 -37.64 -12.73
N THR A 292 -29.72 -36.58 -12.32
CA THR A 292 -30.91 -36.08 -13.03
C THR A 292 -30.59 -35.56 -14.44
N LEU A 293 -29.43 -34.93 -14.63
CA LEU A 293 -28.97 -34.47 -15.95
C LEU A 293 -28.63 -35.65 -16.86
N THR A 294 -28.06 -36.72 -16.30
CA THR A 294 -27.75 -37.95 -17.04
C THR A 294 -29.03 -38.61 -17.53
N LEU A 295 -30.05 -38.72 -16.67
CA LEU A 295 -31.37 -39.19 -17.09
C LEU A 295 -31.96 -38.32 -18.19
N THR A 296 -31.86 -36.99 -18.05
CA THR A 296 -32.35 -36.02 -19.05
C THR A 296 -31.67 -36.20 -20.41
N LEU A 297 -30.35 -36.44 -20.43
CA LEU A 297 -29.55 -36.65 -21.64
C LEU A 297 -29.88 -37.97 -22.35
N LEU A 298 -30.33 -39.00 -21.62
CA LEU A 298 -30.70 -40.29 -22.19
C LEU A 298 -32.07 -40.28 -22.87
N ILE A 299 -32.98 -39.38 -22.48
CA ILE A 299 -34.37 -39.36 -22.96
C ILE A 299 -34.52 -39.15 -24.48
N PRO A 300 -33.81 -38.21 -25.15
CA PRO A 300 -33.95 -38.00 -26.59
C PRO A 300 -33.71 -39.27 -27.42
N PHE A 301 -32.74 -40.08 -27.01
CA PHE A 301 -32.30 -41.30 -27.71
C PHE A 301 -33.10 -42.56 -27.34
N SER A 302 -34.02 -42.45 -26.38
CA SER A 302 -34.76 -43.59 -25.83
C SER A 302 -36.06 -43.88 -26.61
N ASN A 303 -36.46 -45.15 -26.66
CA ASN A 303 -37.81 -45.55 -27.07
C ASN A 303 -38.80 -45.42 -25.89
N ARG A 304 -40.10 -45.64 -26.13
CA ARG A 304 -41.15 -45.48 -25.12
C ARG A 304 -40.89 -46.31 -23.86
N SER A 305 -40.56 -47.59 -24.01
CA SER A 305 -40.30 -48.51 -22.88
C SER A 305 -39.11 -48.06 -22.04
N VAL A 306 -38.01 -47.62 -22.68
CA VAL A 306 -36.84 -47.07 -21.97
C VAL A 306 -37.20 -45.76 -21.27
N CYS A 307 -37.98 -44.88 -21.89
CA CYS A 307 -38.46 -43.65 -21.23
C CYS A 307 -39.26 -43.95 -19.94
N LEU A 308 -40.14 -44.95 -19.95
CA LEU A 308 -40.90 -45.37 -18.76
C LEU A 308 -40.00 -45.99 -17.69
N PHE A 309 -38.99 -46.76 -18.09
CA PHE A 309 -37.99 -47.28 -17.15
C PHE A 309 -37.19 -46.15 -16.48
N LEU A 310 -36.72 -45.17 -17.26
CA LEU A 310 -36.01 -43.99 -16.73
C LEU A 310 -36.91 -43.15 -15.81
N LEU A 311 -38.20 -43.02 -16.11
CA LEU A 311 -39.17 -42.38 -15.23
C LEU A 311 -39.29 -43.11 -13.88
N LYS A 312 -39.42 -44.44 -13.89
CA LYS A 312 -39.47 -45.25 -12.65
C LYS A 312 -38.19 -45.08 -11.82
N LEU A 313 -37.02 -45.12 -12.47
CA LEU A 313 -35.73 -44.89 -11.82
C LEU A 313 -35.68 -43.50 -11.16
N TRP A 314 -36.17 -42.46 -11.86
CA TRP A 314 -36.29 -41.13 -11.30
C TRP A 314 -37.28 -41.09 -10.12
N GLN A 315 -38.47 -41.69 -10.23
CA GLN A 315 -39.47 -41.74 -9.14
C GLN A 315 -38.89 -42.34 -7.85
N PHE A 316 -38.12 -43.44 -7.94
CA PHE A 316 -37.43 -44.00 -6.78
C PHE A 316 -36.38 -43.05 -6.19
N SER A 317 -35.67 -42.29 -7.03
CA SER A 317 -34.68 -41.31 -6.57
C SER A 317 -35.31 -40.17 -5.76
N ILE A 318 -36.61 -39.89 -5.91
CA ILE A 318 -37.30 -38.81 -5.20
C ILE A 318 -37.35 -39.08 -3.70
N PHE A 319 -37.42 -40.35 -3.27
CA PHE A 319 -37.33 -40.67 -1.84
C PHE A 319 -36.00 -40.21 -1.23
N THR A 320 -34.89 -40.41 -1.94
CA THR A 320 -33.58 -39.89 -1.53
C THR A 320 -33.57 -38.36 -1.49
N PHE A 321 -34.17 -37.71 -2.48
CA PHE A 321 -34.33 -36.26 -2.51
C PHE A 321 -35.15 -35.73 -1.32
N ILE A 322 -36.26 -36.38 -0.96
CA ILE A 322 -37.12 -35.99 0.16
C ILE A 322 -36.33 -36.08 1.46
N VAL A 323 -35.73 -37.24 1.76
CA VAL A 323 -34.94 -37.46 2.99
C VAL A 323 -33.83 -36.42 3.11
N TYR A 324 -33.11 -36.16 2.02
CA TYR A 324 -32.02 -35.21 2.05
C TYR A 324 -32.48 -33.75 2.15
N SER A 325 -33.63 -33.40 1.56
CA SER A 325 -34.25 -32.08 1.71
C SER A 325 -34.68 -31.83 3.16
N PHE A 326 -35.27 -32.83 3.84
CA PHE A 326 -35.57 -32.77 5.27
C PHE A 326 -34.30 -32.63 6.12
N PHE A 327 -33.21 -33.31 5.75
CA PHE A 327 -31.91 -33.14 6.42
C PHE A 327 -31.37 -31.71 6.33
N ILE A 328 -31.43 -31.08 5.15
CA ILE A 328 -31.00 -29.67 4.99
C ILE A 328 -31.88 -28.74 5.84
N MET A 329 -33.20 -28.95 5.82
CA MET A 329 -34.13 -28.16 6.61
C MET A 329 -33.86 -28.31 8.11
N TYR A 330 -33.74 -29.54 8.60
CA TYR A 330 -33.43 -29.84 10.00
C TYR A 330 -32.13 -29.18 10.46
N LYS A 331 -31.05 -29.34 9.69
CA LYS A 331 -29.75 -28.70 9.98
C LYS A 331 -29.87 -27.17 10.08
N SER A 332 -30.75 -26.57 9.29
CA SER A 332 -30.96 -25.11 9.26
C SER A 332 -31.80 -24.63 10.46
N LEU A 333 -32.75 -25.43 10.93
CA LEU A 333 -33.52 -25.17 12.15
C LEU A 333 -32.67 -25.30 13.42
N VAL A 334 -31.79 -26.31 13.49
CA VAL A 334 -30.86 -26.47 14.63
C VAL A 334 -29.94 -25.27 14.75
N ARG A 335 -29.55 -24.66 13.63
CA ARG A 335 -28.77 -23.40 13.59
C ARG A 335 -29.59 -22.15 13.96
N LYS A 336 -30.87 -22.31 14.33
CA LYS A 336 -31.82 -21.23 14.65
C LYS A 336 -31.91 -20.17 13.54
N ASN A 337 -31.79 -20.59 12.27
CA ASN A 337 -31.93 -19.66 11.16
C ASN A 337 -33.39 -19.15 11.09
N PRO A 338 -33.64 -17.83 11.25
CA PRO A 338 -35.00 -17.29 11.25
C PRO A 338 -35.73 -17.55 9.93
N ASP A 339 -35.01 -17.62 8.82
CA ASP A 339 -35.58 -17.87 7.49
C ASP A 339 -36.04 -19.34 7.39
N ALA A 340 -35.33 -20.28 8.01
CA ALA A 340 -35.73 -21.69 8.06
C ALA A 340 -36.99 -21.92 8.90
N ILE A 341 -37.10 -21.23 10.03
CA ILE A 341 -38.27 -21.30 10.92
C ILE A 341 -39.53 -20.81 10.20
N ARG A 342 -39.41 -19.77 9.37
CA ARG A 342 -40.53 -19.27 8.57
C ARG A 342 -40.86 -20.17 7.38
N MET A 343 -39.85 -20.81 6.80
CA MET A 343 -40.00 -21.62 5.59
C MET A 343 -40.58 -23.02 5.85
N ILE A 344 -40.46 -23.57 7.06
CA ILE A 344 -40.84 -24.97 7.33
C ILE A 344 -42.31 -25.27 7.01
N PHE A 345 -43.23 -24.36 7.30
CA PHE A 345 -44.65 -24.60 7.06
C PHE A 345 -44.92 -24.81 5.56
N GLY A 346 -44.50 -23.87 4.71
CA GLY A 346 -44.64 -24.01 3.26
C GLY A 346 -43.88 -25.21 2.70
N PHE A 347 -42.70 -25.50 3.25
CA PHE A 347 -41.90 -26.66 2.85
C PHE A 347 -42.61 -27.99 3.16
N LEU A 348 -43.22 -28.11 4.34
CA LEU A 348 -43.93 -29.32 4.75
C LEU A 348 -45.18 -29.53 3.88
N VAL A 349 -45.94 -28.48 3.61
CA VAL A 349 -47.10 -28.53 2.70
C VAL A 349 -46.67 -28.97 1.29
N LEU A 350 -45.58 -28.41 0.78
CA LEU A 350 -45.02 -28.80 -0.53
C LEU A 350 -44.57 -30.28 -0.55
N MET A 351 -43.87 -30.73 0.48
CA MET A 351 -43.40 -32.12 0.57
C MET A 351 -44.55 -33.11 0.68
N VAL A 352 -45.56 -32.82 1.52
CA VAL A 352 -46.75 -33.67 1.63
C VAL A 352 -47.50 -33.74 0.30
N ALA A 353 -47.73 -32.60 -0.35
CA ALA A 353 -48.38 -32.56 -1.66
C ALA A 353 -47.61 -33.36 -2.73
N GLY A 354 -46.27 -33.22 -2.75
CA GLY A 354 -45.40 -33.97 -3.66
C GLY A 354 -45.37 -35.46 -3.40
N VAL A 355 -45.35 -35.89 -2.13
CA VAL A 355 -45.40 -37.32 -1.76
C VAL A 355 -46.74 -37.93 -2.16
N MET A 356 -47.85 -37.23 -1.92
CA MET A 356 -49.18 -37.71 -2.32
C MET A 356 -49.29 -37.90 -3.84
N ASP A 357 -48.89 -36.90 -4.62
CA ASP A 357 -48.91 -36.99 -6.08
C ASP A 357 -47.90 -38.04 -6.61
N LEU A 358 -46.75 -38.23 -5.94
CA LEU A 358 -45.75 -39.24 -6.29
C LEU A 358 -46.31 -40.66 -6.09
N ILE A 359 -46.81 -40.97 -4.89
CA ILE A 359 -47.37 -42.30 -4.57
C ILE A 359 -48.54 -42.60 -5.52
N GLY A 360 -49.40 -41.61 -5.76
CA GLY A 360 -50.51 -41.74 -6.71
C GLY A 360 -50.04 -41.96 -8.15
N SER A 361 -48.91 -41.37 -8.57
CA SER A 361 -48.33 -41.61 -9.91
C SER A 361 -47.64 -42.97 -10.06
N MET A 362 -47.18 -43.58 -8.96
CA MET A 362 -46.52 -44.89 -8.97
C MET A 362 -47.53 -46.05 -8.91
N GLY A 363 -48.78 -45.77 -8.54
CA GLY A 363 -49.83 -46.79 -8.40
C GLY A 363 -49.56 -47.78 -7.25
N LEU A 364 -48.83 -47.34 -6.20
CA LEU A 364 -48.46 -48.20 -5.06
C LEU A 364 -49.62 -48.50 -4.10
N ILE A 365 -50.65 -47.64 -4.09
CA ILE A 365 -51.81 -47.74 -3.20
C ILE A 365 -53.06 -47.73 -4.06
N ASP A 366 -53.86 -48.79 -3.95
CA ASP A 366 -55.16 -48.90 -4.61
C ASP A 366 -56.07 -47.73 -4.14
N ASN A 367 -56.67 -47.01 -5.10
CA ASN A 367 -57.51 -45.81 -4.93
C ASN A 367 -56.78 -44.48 -4.65
N LEU A 368 -55.45 -44.44 -4.66
CA LEU A 368 -54.73 -43.16 -4.64
C LEU A 368 -54.32 -42.76 -6.06
N GLU A 369 -54.98 -41.75 -6.61
CA GLU A 369 -54.63 -41.17 -7.91
C GLU A 369 -53.66 -39.98 -7.78
N ASN A 370 -53.09 -39.58 -8.91
CA ASN A 370 -52.39 -38.30 -8.99
C ASN A 370 -53.39 -37.14 -9.08
N TYR A 371 -53.77 -36.59 -7.94
CA TYR A 371 -54.71 -35.46 -7.82
C TYR A 371 -54.12 -34.12 -8.29
N GLY A 372 -52.81 -34.05 -8.53
CA GLY A 372 -52.12 -32.84 -8.96
C GLY A 372 -52.16 -31.74 -7.90
N ILE A 373 -52.06 -32.10 -6.61
CA ILE A 373 -52.10 -31.17 -5.47
C ILE A 373 -50.76 -30.43 -5.33
N LEU A 374 -49.67 -30.97 -5.87
CA LEU A 374 -48.33 -30.36 -5.86
C LEU A 374 -48.34 -28.91 -6.38
N LYS A 375 -49.17 -28.61 -7.38
CA LYS A 375 -49.33 -27.24 -7.89
C LYS A 375 -49.90 -26.27 -6.85
N TYR A 376 -50.72 -26.73 -5.91
CA TYR A 376 -51.21 -25.90 -4.80
C TYR A 376 -50.23 -25.88 -3.63
N GLY A 377 -49.53 -27.00 -3.38
CA GLY A 377 -48.45 -27.05 -2.39
C GLY A 377 -47.32 -26.07 -2.71
N PHE A 378 -46.98 -25.93 -3.99
CA PHE A 378 -46.00 -24.95 -4.44
C PHE A 378 -46.48 -23.50 -4.28
N PHE A 379 -47.77 -23.23 -4.48
CA PHE A 379 -48.33 -21.89 -4.22
C PHE A 379 -48.12 -21.47 -2.75
N VAL A 380 -48.39 -22.36 -1.80
CA VAL A 380 -48.17 -22.10 -0.37
C VAL A 380 -46.68 -21.87 -0.07
N PHE A 381 -45.79 -22.64 -0.71
CA PHE A 381 -44.36 -22.44 -0.61
C PHE A 381 -43.91 -21.07 -1.14
N GLU A 382 -44.40 -20.68 -2.32
CA GLU A 382 -44.11 -19.41 -2.98
C GLU A 382 -44.54 -18.20 -2.13
N VAL A 383 -45.75 -18.23 -1.56
CA VAL A 383 -46.21 -17.17 -0.64
C VAL A 383 -45.30 -17.06 0.58
N GLY A 384 -44.86 -18.20 1.13
CA GLY A 384 -43.87 -18.24 2.21
C GLY A 384 -42.54 -17.60 1.81
N MET A 385 -42.06 -17.88 0.60
CA MET A 385 -40.82 -17.31 0.06
C MET A 385 -40.90 -15.79 -0.12
N VAL A 386 -42.02 -15.27 -0.64
CA VAL A 386 -42.25 -13.81 -0.77
C VAL A 386 -42.12 -13.12 0.59
N PHE A 387 -42.73 -13.69 1.64
CA PHE A 387 -42.66 -13.13 2.99
C PHE A 387 -41.24 -13.16 3.57
N ILE A 388 -40.49 -14.24 3.32
CA ILE A 388 -39.10 -14.36 3.80
C ILE A 388 -38.20 -13.33 3.13
N LEU A 389 -38.31 -13.15 1.81
CA LEU A 389 -37.52 -12.18 1.05
C LEU A 389 -37.82 -10.75 1.46
N ALA A 390 -39.09 -10.40 1.67
CA ALA A 390 -39.47 -9.08 2.16
C ALA A 390 -38.81 -8.75 3.50
N ASN A 391 -38.82 -9.69 4.45
CA ASN A 391 -38.16 -9.49 5.74
C ASN A 391 -36.63 -9.44 5.63
N ARG A 392 -36.03 -10.24 4.75
CA ARG A 392 -34.59 -10.19 4.50
C ARG A 392 -34.17 -8.83 3.93
N PHE A 393 -34.96 -8.28 3.02
CA PHE A 393 -34.75 -6.94 2.47
C PHE A 393 -34.83 -5.86 3.54
N LEU A 394 -35.86 -5.89 4.40
CA LEU A 394 -36.02 -4.94 5.50
C LEU A 394 -34.84 -4.97 6.48
N ARG A 395 -34.35 -6.16 6.85
CA ARG A 395 -33.19 -6.30 7.75
C ARG A 395 -31.93 -5.68 7.15
N VAL A 396 -31.63 -6.01 5.90
CA VAL A 396 -30.45 -5.47 5.20
C VAL A 396 -30.52 -3.95 5.07
N HIS A 397 -31.71 -3.41 4.77
CA HIS A 397 -31.88 -1.96 4.67
C HIS A 397 -31.66 -1.25 6.01
N LYS A 398 -32.15 -1.85 7.11
CA LYS A 398 -31.95 -1.32 8.46
C LYS A 398 -30.48 -1.37 8.88
N GLU A 399 -29.79 -2.49 8.64
CA GLU A 399 -28.35 -2.63 8.91
C GLU A 399 -27.52 -1.60 8.12
N ALA A 400 -27.87 -1.33 6.85
CA ALA A 400 -27.21 -0.33 6.04
C ALA A 400 -27.44 1.11 6.56
N GLU A 401 -28.65 1.41 7.02
CA GLU A 401 -28.99 2.72 7.60
C GLU A 401 -28.25 2.95 8.93
N GLU A 402 -28.23 1.95 9.81
CA GLU A 402 -27.47 1.99 11.08
C GLU A 402 -25.96 2.17 10.84
N LEU A 403 -25.39 1.46 9.87
CA LEU A 403 -23.97 1.57 9.53
C LEU A 403 -23.62 2.96 9.00
N ASN A 404 -24.49 3.56 8.16
CA ASN A 404 -24.28 4.91 7.65
C ASN A 404 -24.30 5.96 8.78
N LEU A 405 -25.20 5.83 9.76
CA LEU A 405 -25.26 6.72 10.91
C LEU A 405 -24.00 6.63 11.79
N ASP A 406 -23.49 5.42 12.04
CA ASP A 406 -22.23 5.21 12.78
C ASP A 406 -21.01 5.79 12.05
N LEU A 407 -20.98 5.62 10.72
CA LEU A 407 -19.89 6.14 9.90
C LEU A 407 -19.82 7.67 9.94
N ASP A 408 -20.97 8.35 9.83
CA ASP A 408 -21.07 9.80 9.93
C ASP A 408 -20.58 10.34 11.28
N GLN A 409 -20.88 9.62 12.37
CA GLN A 409 -20.36 9.97 13.69
C GLN A 409 -18.84 9.82 13.76
N LYS A 410 -18.30 8.70 13.26
CA LYS A 410 -16.85 8.46 13.23
C LYS A 410 -16.10 9.47 12.37
N VAL A 411 -16.66 9.86 11.23
CA VAL A 411 -16.06 10.89 10.36
C VAL A 411 -15.98 12.21 11.12
N LYS A 412 -17.09 12.66 11.73
CA LYS A 412 -17.09 13.91 12.52
C LYS A 412 -16.08 13.89 13.66
N GLU A 413 -15.97 12.77 14.38
CA GLU A 413 -15.02 12.64 15.48
C GLU A 413 -13.57 12.67 15.00
N ARG A 414 -13.25 11.97 13.90
CA ARG A 414 -11.92 11.98 13.29
C ARG A 414 -11.56 13.35 12.73
N THR A 415 -12.49 14.04 12.08
CA THR A 415 -12.28 15.41 11.60
C THR A 415 -11.95 16.35 12.75
N ARG A 416 -12.70 16.29 13.86
CA ARG A 416 -12.43 17.12 15.05
C ARG A 416 -11.08 16.80 15.69
N GLN A 417 -10.71 15.52 15.79
CA GLN A 417 -9.38 15.13 16.28
C GLN A 417 -8.27 15.70 15.40
N LEU A 418 -8.43 15.61 14.08
CA LEU A 418 -7.45 16.11 13.13
C LEU A 418 -7.31 17.64 13.21
N GLU A 419 -8.42 18.37 13.29
CA GLU A 419 -8.41 19.83 13.48
C GLU A 419 -7.68 20.23 14.76
N ASN A 420 -7.97 19.57 15.88
CA ASN A 420 -7.28 19.83 17.15
C ASN A 420 -5.78 19.55 17.06
N THR A 421 -5.37 18.45 16.43
CA THR A 421 -3.95 18.12 16.24
C THR A 421 -3.25 19.11 15.32
N LEU A 422 -3.92 19.55 14.24
CA LEU A 422 -3.37 20.57 13.34
C LEU A 422 -3.20 21.92 14.04
N GLU A 423 -4.15 22.30 14.89
CA GLU A 423 -4.06 23.52 15.69
C GLU A 423 -2.89 23.45 16.67
N GLN A 424 -2.73 22.33 17.40
CA GLN A 424 -1.58 22.10 18.28
C GLN A 424 -0.24 22.16 17.54
N VAL A 425 -0.12 21.52 16.39
CA VAL A 425 1.11 21.56 15.58
C VAL A 425 1.39 22.99 15.09
N ARG A 426 0.34 23.74 14.73
CA ARG A 426 0.48 25.13 14.30
C ARG A 426 0.95 26.04 15.43
N GLU A 427 0.40 25.88 16.65
CA GLU A 427 0.84 26.62 17.84
C GLU A 427 2.30 26.32 18.18
N LEU A 428 2.68 25.04 18.22
CA LEU A 428 4.07 24.62 18.47
C LEU A 428 5.03 25.18 17.43
N LYS A 429 4.63 25.19 16.15
CA LYS A 429 5.43 25.79 15.08
C LYS A 429 5.61 27.30 15.27
N ILE A 430 4.54 28.02 15.62
CA ILE A 430 4.62 29.47 15.89
C ILE A 430 5.57 29.75 17.05
N GLN A 431 5.51 28.93 18.11
CA GLN A 431 6.41 29.05 19.25
C GLN A 431 7.87 28.81 18.84
N GLN A 432 8.14 27.72 18.11
CA GLN A 432 9.47 27.39 17.61
C GLN A 432 10.04 28.48 16.67
N ASP A 433 9.24 28.98 15.72
CA ASP A 433 9.65 30.06 14.82
C ASP A 433 9.90 31.38 15.60
N GLY A 434 9.21 31.57 16.73
CA GLY A 434 9.45 32.66 17.67
C GLY A 434 10.81 32.52 18.38
N ASP A 435 11.16 31.33 18.84
CA ASP A 435 12.46 31.04 19.46
C ASP A 435 13.60 31.22 18.44
N TYR A 436 13.44 30.72 17.22
CA TYR A 436 14.40 30.95 16.13
C TYR A 436 14.58 32.43 15.80
N PHE A 437 13.48 33.19 15.80
CA PHE A 437 13.55 34.64 15.59
C PHE A 437 14.39 35.31 16.67
N LEU A 438 14.18 34.97 17.94
CA LEU A 438 14.96 35.53 19.06
C LEU A 438 16.44 35.17 18.94
N THR A 439 16.79 33.92 18.62
CA THR A 439 18.20 33.54 18.43
C THR A 439 18.84 34.28 17.26
N SER A 440 18.13 34.46 16.14
CA SER A 440 18.65 35.23 15.00
C SER A 440 18.97 36.69 15.35
N LEU A 441 18.16 37.32 16.21
CA LEU A 441 18.41 38.69 16.68
C LEU A 441 19.68 38.82 17.53
N ILE A 442 20.13 37.73 18.15
CA ILE A 442 21.37 37.71 18.96
C ILE A 442 22.58 37.37 18.08
N LEU A 443 22.41 36.52 17.06
CA LEU A 443 23.47 36.16 16.12
C LEU A 443 23.82 37.28 15.13
N ASP A 444 22.82 37.97 14.56
CA ASP A 444 23.04 38.98 13.52
C ASP A 444 24.05 40.08 13.93
N PRO A 445 24.02 40.63 15.16
CA PRO A 445 24.99 41.65 15.59
C PRO A 445 26.42 41.12 15.80
N LEU A 446 26.60 39.80 15.91
CA LEU A 446 27.92 39.18 16.04
C LEU A 446 28.57 38.99 14.67
N ASN A 447 27.77 38.79 13.62
CA ASN A 447 28.24 38.72 12.24
C ASN A 447 28.76 40.10 11.81
N ARG A 448 30.08 40.21 11.70
CA ARG A 448 30.76 41.38 11.13
C ARG A 448 31.53 40.92 9.92
N ASN A 449 30.85 40.95 8.78
CA ASN A 449 31.27 40.37 7.53
C ASN A 449 31.90 41.37 6.56
N GLN A 450 32.04 42.65 6.92
CA GLN A 450 32.65 43.66 6.06
C GLN A 450 33.63 44.53 6.85
N VAL A 451 34.87 44.62 6.35
CA VAL A 451 35.91 45.53 6.83
C VAL A 451 36.70 46.03 5.63
N GLU A 452 36.84 47.36 5.50
CA GLU A 452 37.59 48.00 4.42
C GLU A 452 38.54 49.03 5.03
N ASN A 453 39.81 48.96 4.64
CA ASN A 453 40.83 49.94 5.00
C ASN A 453 41.83 50.11 3.84
N ASP A 454 42.83 51.00 4.01
CA ASP A 454 43.82 51.32 2.97
C ASP A 454 44.70 50.12 2.53
N PHE A 455 44.70 49.03 3.29
CA PHE A 455 45.55 47.86 3.08
C PHE A 455 44.79 46.65 2.56
N ILE A 456 43.55 46.44 3.03
CA ILE A 456 42.76 45.21 2.81
C ILE A 456 41.28 45.55 2.65
N VAL A 457 40.64 44.81 1.75
CA VAL A 457 39.18 44.69 1.66
C VAL A 457 38.77 43.28 2.08
N LEU A 458 37.93 43.17 3.10
CA LEU A 458 37.32 41.92 3.54
C LEU A 458 35.81 41.96 3.34
N GLU A 459 35.32 41.03 2.54
CA GLU A 459 33.91 40.83 2.21
C GLU A 459 33.47 39.44 2.68
N GLY A 460 32.30 39.34 3.28
CA GLY A 460 31.78 38.09 3.81
C GLY A 460 30.35 37.86 3.38
N PHE A 461 30.08 36.67 2.87
CA PHE A 461 28.77 36.18 2.51
C PHE A 461 28.37 35.05 3.45
N SER A 462 27.12 35.03 3.89
CA SER A 462 26.57 33.94 4.70
C SER A 462 25.14 33.66 4.25
N LYS A 463 24.81 32.39 4.10
CA LYS A 463 23.50 31.88 3.73
C LYS A 463 23.23 30.64 4.55
N GLN A 464 22.25 30.72 5.43
CA GLN A 464 21.89 29.60 6.31
C GLN A 464 20.77 28.78 5.68
N LYS A 465 20.84 27.46 5.84
CA LYS A 465 19.87 26.49 5.33
C LYS A 465 18.50 26.69 5.95
N LYS A 466 18.43 26.91 7.27
CA LYS A 466 17.15 27.08 7.96
C LYS A 466 16.64 28.52 7.80
N ARG A 467 15.76 28.69 6.82
CA ARG A 467 14.99 29.93 6.60
C ARG A 467 13.58 29.79 7.16
N PHE A 468 13.12 30.83 7.85
CA PHE A 468 11.79 30.84 8.45
C PHE A 468 11.17 32.24 8.35
N GLN A 469 9.84 32.27 8.45
CA GLN A 469 9.09 33.52 8.49
C GLN A 469 8.34 33.60 9.80
N PHE A 470 8.71 34.59 10.61
CA PHE A 470 7.99 34.90 11.84
C PHE A 470 7.28 36.24 11.69
N LYS A 471 5.95 36.19 11.60
CA LYS A 471 5.10 37.35 11.28
C LYS A 471 5.50 37.97 9.93
N GLN A 472 6.01 39.21 9.94
CA GLN A 472 6.46 39.94 8.76
C GLN A 472 7.97 39.77 8.47
N TRP A 473 8.72 39.17 9.41
CA TRP A 473 10.17 39.06 9.31
C TRP A 473 10.54 37.74 8.64
N LYS A 474 11.40 37.84 7.61
CA LYS A 474 12.07 36.68 7.03
C LYS A 474 13.49 36.68 7.59
N LYS A 475 13.86 35.59 8.25
CA LYS A 475 15.15 35.42 8.92
C LYS A 475 15.70 34.04 8.62
N GLU A 476 16.99 33.91 8.86
CA GLU A 476 17.74 32.68 8.71
C GLU A 476 18.54 32.40 9.98
N ILE A 477 18.83 31.13 10.23
CA ILE A 477 19.52 30.67 11.44
C ILE A 477 20.33 29.42 11.07
N GLY A 478 21.56 29.29 11.55
CA GLY A 478 22.41 28.13 11.27
C GLY A 478 23.77 28.22 11.96
N GLY A 479 24.67 27.32 11.61
CA GLY A 479 25.96 27.10 12.27
C GLY A 479 27.10 28.01 11.82
N ASP A 480 26.94 28.68 10.68
CA ASP A 480 28.00 29.46 10.07
C ASP A 480 28.07 30.89 10.62
N ILE A 481 29.28 31.35 10.97
CA ILE A 481 29.52 32.70 11.48
C ILE A 481 30.81 33.31 10.92
N ILE A 482 30.73 34.59 10.55
CA ILE A 482 31.86 35.37 10.05
C ILE A 482 32.07 36.58 10.95
N ILE A 483 33.29 36.71 11.48
CA ILE A 483 33.67 37.84 12.33
C ILE A 483 35.01 38.38 11.87
N ALA A 484 35.05 39.66 11.51
CA ALA A 484 36.28 40.38 11.24
C ALA A 484 36.38 41.67 12.07
N ASP A 485 37.57 42.00 12.57
CA ASP A 485 37.81 43.24 13.30
C ASP A 485 39.30 43.65 13.21
N GLU A 486 39.56 44.93 13.42
CA GLU A 486 40.92 45.46 13.51
C GLU A 486 41.37 45.48 14.97
N ILE A 487 42.59 45.00 15.21
CA ILE A 487 43.26 45.03 16.51
C ILE A 487 44.67 45.61 16.36
N CYS A 488 45.28 45.98 17.47
CA CYS A 488 46.67 46.38 17.51
C CYS A 488 47.45 45.37 18.36
N LEU A 489 48.52 44.81 17.81
CA LEU A 489 49.43 43.90 18.50
C LEU A 489 50.86 44.44 18.39
N LYS A 490 51.55 44.59 19.51
CA LYS A 490 52.91 45.19 19.59
C LYS A 490 53.05 46.49 18.78
N ASN A 491 52.07 47.39 18.91
CA ASN A 491 51.98 48.66 18.16
C ASN A 491 51.80 48.55 16.63
N ARG A 492 51.56 47.35 16.10
CA ARG A 492 51.24 47.12 14.69
C ARG A 492 49.75 46.91 14.51
N LYS A 493 49.20 47.38 13.38
CA LYS A 493 47.79 47.18 13.04
C LYS A 493 47.62 45.83 12.36
N CYS A 494 46.72 45.01 12.92
CA CYS A 494 46.40 43.70 12.38
C CYS A 494 44.90 43.58 12.11
N LEU A 495 44.53 42.97 10.99
CA LEU A 495 43.17 42.53 10.73
C LEU A 495 43.01 41.10 11.18
N VAL A 496 42.08 40.84 12.11
CA VAL A 496 41.71 39.48 12.52
C VAL A 496 40.40 39.10 11.89
N PHE A 497 40.29 37.84 11.48
CA PHE A 497 39.05 37.28 10.96
C PHE A 497 38.86 35.83 11.40
N VAL A 498 37.60 35.43 11.44
CA VAL A 498 37.14 34.08 11.74
C VAL A 498 36.05 33.71 10.77
N ASN A 499 36.21 32.57 10.11
CA ASN A 499 35.12 31.84 9.47
C ASN A 499 34.96 30.52 10.22
N GLY A 500 33.80 30.34 10.86
CA GLY A 500 33.51 29.16 11.65
C GLY A 500 32.19 28.52 11.26
N ASP A 501 32.18 27.19 11.25
CA ASP A 501 31.01 26.35 11.04
C ASP A 501 30.83 25.46 12.28
N ALA A 502 29.71 25.67 12.97
CA ALA A 502 29.35 24.91 14.15
C ALA A 502 28.47 23.70 13.81
N MET A 503 28.79 22.56 14.43
CA MET A 503 28.10 21.29 14.20
C MET A 503 26.56 21.40 14.35
N GLY A 504 25.86 21.15 13.24
CA GLY A 504 24.40 21.13 13.14
C GLY A 504 23.85 22.31 12.32
N LYS A 505 22.63 22.17 11.78
CA LYS A 505 22.13 23.10 10.73
C LYS A 505 21.07 24.12 11.18
N SER A 506 20.62 24.04 12.44
CA SER A 506 19.50 24.86 12.93
C SER A 506 19.83 25.41 14.31
N ILE A 507 18.99 25.22 15.32
CA ILE A 507 19.22 25.79 16.64
C ILE A 507 20.50 25.30 17.31
N GLN A 508 20.90 24.04 17.05
CA GLN A 508 22.15 23.49 17.57
C GLN A 508 23.37 24.20 16.97
N GLY A 509 23.45 24.27 15.64
CA GLY A 509 24.49 25.02 14.94
C GLY A 509 24.52 26.48 15.37
N ALA A 510 23.36 27.14 15.37
CA ALA A 510 23.20 28.52 15.82
C ALA A 510 23.66 28.77 17.26
N SER A 511 23.47 27.80 18.15
CA SER A 511 23.97 27.89 19.53
C SER A 511 25.50 27.80 19.54
N GLY A 512 26.10 26.94 18.71
CA GLY A 512 27.56 26.86 18.57
C GLY A 512 28.16 28.12 17.95
N ALA A 513 27.56 28.64 16.88
CA ALA A 513 27.91 29.91 16.26
C ALA A 513 27.85 31.07 17.28
N LEU A 514 26.81 31.08 18.13
CA LEU A 514 26.64 32.08 19.19
C LEU A 514 27.78 32.00 20.21
N VAL A 515 28.12 30.79 20.69
CA VAL A 515 29.22 30.60 21.65
C VAL A 515 30.55 31.04 21.03
N LEU A 516 30.86 30.57 19.81
CA LEU A 516 32.06 30.97 19.07
C LEU A 516 32.14 32.50 18.95
N GLY A 517 31.05 33.13 18.51
CA GLY A 517 31.03 34.57 18.27
C GLY A 517 31.15 35.41 19.53
N VAL A 518 30.49 35.02 20.62
CA VAL A 518 30.60 35.72 21.90
C VAL A 518 32.00 35.60 22.49
N VAL A 519 32.58 34.40 22.48
CA VAL A 519 33.94 34.16 23.01
C VAL A 519 34.97 34.94 22.19
N PHE A 520 34.91 34.83 20.85
CA PHE A 520 35.86 35.50 19.97
C PHE A 520 35.77 37.03 20.07
N ARG A 521 34.55 37.60 20.09
CA ARG A 521 34.40 39.05 20.31
C ARG A 521 34.85 39.50 21.69
N SER A 522 34.64 38.68 22.72
CA SER A 522 35.15 38.96 24.07
C SER A 522 36.68 39.00 24.06
N PHE A 523 37.33 38.07 23.36
CA PHE A 523 38.78 38.03 23.18
C PHE A 523 39.31 39.28 22.46
N ILE A 524 38.67 39.69 21.36
CA ILE A 524 39.00 40.94 20.63
C ILE A 524 38.83 42.16 21.55
N SER A 525 37.71 42.23 22.28
CA SER A 525 37.44 43.36 23.18
C SER A 525 38.48 43.47 24.30
N ARG A 526 38.93 42.34 24.87
CA ARG A 526 40.03 42.31 25.85
C ARG A 526 41.35 42.74 25.22
N THR A 527 41.61 42.34 23.98
CA THR A 527 42.81 42.76 23.24
C THR A 527 42.88 44.28 23.09
N LYS A 528 41.76 44.94 22.83
CA LYS A 528 41.68 46.41 22.69
C LYS A 528 41.83 47.18 24.01
N THR A 529 41.58 46.54 25.15
CA THR A 529 41.45 47.23 26.45
C THR A 529 42.55 46.87 27.45
N VAL A 530 43.05 45.63 27.42
CA VAL A 530 44.02 45.10 28.38
C VAL A 530 45.40 45.04 27.76
N SER A 531 46.40 45.60 28.45
CA SER A 531 47.78 45.69 27.96
C SER A 531 48.44 44.35 27.71
N SER A 532 48.18 43.35 28.56
CA SER A 532 48.76 42.01 28.42
C SER A 532 48.37 41.30 27.13
N TYR A 533 47.23 41.66 26.50
CA TYR A 533 46.78 41.03 25.27
C TYR A 533 47.38 41.72 24.03
N HIS A 534 47.36 43.06 23.96
CA HIS A 534 47.95 43.75 22.81
C HIS A 534 49.49 43.78 22.83
N SER A 535 50.13 43.43 23.95
CA SER A 535 51.59 43.24 23.99
C SER A 535 52.05 41.93 23.36
N LYS A 536 51.14 41.00 23.01
CA LYS A 536 51.48 39.68 22.48
C LYS A 536 51.76 39.74 20.97
N PRO A 537 52.70 38.91 20.46
CA PRO A 537 52.90 38.73 19.04
C PRO A 537 51.74 37.92 18.42
N PRO A 538 51.53 38.01 17.09
CA PRO A 538 50.44 37.33 16.39
C PRO A 538 50.30 35.83 16.67
N GLU A 539 51.40 35.08 16.75
CA GLU A 539 51.36 33.62 16.94
C GLU A 539 50.83 33.26 18.32
N LEU A 540 51.32 33.94 19.37
CA LEU A 540 50.88 33.71 20.74
C LEU A 540 49.44 34.15 20.94
N TRP A 541 49.03 35.26 20.31
CA TRP A 541 47.64 35.70 20.33
C TRP A 541 46.71 34.65 19.71
N LEU A 542 47.07 34.10 18.55
CA LEU A 542 46.32 33.03 17.89
C LEU A 542 46.29 31.74 18.72
N LYS A 543 47.42 31.35 19.35
CA LYS A 543 47.52 30.22 20.28
C LYS A 543 46.51 30.34 21.42
N GLU A 544 46.51 31.46 22.11
CA GLU A 544 45.62 31.66 23.25
C GLU A 544 44.16 31.77 22.84
N CYS A 545 43.88 32.45 21.73
CA CYS A 545 42.52 32.54 21.20
C CYS A 545 41.98 31.14 20.87
N PHE A 546 42.79 30.29 20.24
CA PHE A 546 42.42 28.91 19.94
C PHE A 546 42.20 28.09 21.21
N LEU A 547 43.10 28.18 22.19
CA LEU A 547 42.99 27.43 23.46
C LEU A 547 41.76 27.87 24.27
N GLU A 548 41.41 29.15 24.28
CA GLU A 548 40.20 29.62 24.97
C GLU A 548 38.93 29.07 24.30
N LEU A 549 38.89 29.05 22.96
CA LEU A 549 37.81 28.39 22.23
C LEU A 549 37.79 26.89 22.52
N GLN A 550 38.93 26.21 22.44
CA GLN A 550 39.06 24.78 22.72
C GLN A 550 38.54 24.42 24.10
N ASN A 551 38.98 25.10 25.15
CA ASN A 551 38.58 24.81 26.53
C ASN A 551 37.07 24.98 26.74
N ILE A 552 36.46 25.99 26.09
CA ILE A 552 35.01 26.20 26.18
C ILE A 552 34.26 25.10 25.43
N PHE A 553 34.71 24.72 24.24
CA PHE A 553 34.03 23.69 23.45
C PHE A 553 34.27 22.27 23.97
N GLU A 554 35.42 21.98 24.57
CA GLU A 554 35.67 20.72 25.29
C GLU A 554 34.69 20.51 26.44
N SER A 555 34.24 21.61 27.09
CA SER A 555 33.23 21.53 28.16
C SER A 555 31.86 21.02 27.68
N PHE A 556 31.60 21.00 26.36
CA PHE A 556 30.40 20.40 25.77
C PHE A 556 30.51 18.89 25.57
N ASP A 557 31.63 18.26 25.94
CA ASP A 557 31.84 16.80 25.97
C ASP A 557 31.49 16.13 24.61
N GLY A 558 31.96 16.72 23.52
CA GLY A 558 31.70 16.25 22.15
C GLY A 558 30.27 16.47 21.62
N SER A 559 29.36 17.05 22.42
CA SER A 559 27.98 17.36 21.98
C SER A 559 27.92 18.48 20.94
N MET A 560 28.97 19.31 20.88
CA MET A 560 29.11 20.42 19.94
C MET A 560 30.58 20.60 19.60
N LEU A 561 30.86 20.62 18.29
CA LEU A 561 32.18 20.83 17.72
C LEU A 561 32.11 21.95 16.71
N VAL A 562 33.24 22.61 16.46
CA VAL A 562 33.30 23.72 15.49
C VAL A 562 34.50 23.53 14.59
N SER A 563 34.26 23.60 13.28
CA SER A 563 35.31 23.78 12.29
C SER A 563 35.59 25.28 12.17
N VAL A 564 36.85 25.70 12.13
CA VAL A 564 37.16 27.13 12.06
C VAL A 564 38.48 27.41 11.35
N VAL A 565 38.51 28.52 10.62
CA VAL A 565 39.75 29.20 10.23
C VAL A 565 39.88 30.48 11.02
N LEU A 566 40.94 30.57 11.84
CA LEU A 566 41.34 31.78 12.56
C LEU A 566 42.48 32.44 11.78
N GLY A 567 42.28 33.65 11.30
CA GLY A 567 43.27 34.39 10.53
C GLY A 567 43.61 35.74 11.13
N LEU A 568 44.86 36.14 10.97
CA LEU A 568 45.39 37.44 11.37
C LEU A 568 46.36 37.93 10.30
N VAL A 569 46.08 39.09 9.71
CA VAL A 569 46.96 39.72 8.72
C VAL A 569 47.62 40.94 9.34
N ASP A 570 48.95 40.96 9.33
CA ASP A 570 49.71 42.18 9.62
C ASP A 570 49.66 43.11 8.41
N LEU A 571 48.99 44.26 8.57
CA LEU A 571 48.68 45.16 7.46
C LEU A 571 49.94 45.77 6.84
N GLU A 572 50.98 45.97 7.65
CA GLU A 572 52.21 46.64 7.20
C GLU A 572 53.13 45.71 6.40
N SER A 573 53.30 44.47 6.87
CA SER A 573 54.18 43.46 6.23
C SER A 573 53.48 42.66 5.13
N GLY A 574 52.14 42.51 5.19
CA GLY A 574 51.39 41.65 4.27
C GLY A 574 51.46 40.16 4.62
N VAL A 575 51.85 39.82 5.85
CA VAL A 575 51.94 38.44 6.32
C VAL A 575 50.62 38.00 6.93
N LEU A 576 50.05 36.91 6.40
CA LEU A 576 48.90 36.21 6.95
C LEU A 576 49.39 35.10 7.90
N PHE A 577 49.00 35.21 9.17
CA PHE A 577 49.12 34.18 10.19
C PHE A 577 47.77 33.50 10.34
N PHE A 578 47.69 32.19 10.15
CA PHE A 578 46.40 31.51 10.27
C PHE A 578 46.50 30.09 10.79
N LEU A 579 45.36 29.62 11.29
CA LEU A 579 45.12 28.28 11.80
C LEU A 579 43.86 27.75 11.14
N ASN A 580 43.91 26.50 10.67
CA ASN A 580 42.74 25.81 10.14
C ASN A 580 42.47 24.56 10.98
N ALA A 581 41.38 24.58 11.74
CA ALA A 581 40.90 23.50 12.58
C ALA A 581 39.81 22.71 11.87
N GLU A 582 40.23 21.80 10.97
CA GLU A 582 39.38 20.89 10.19
C GLU A 582 38.20 21.58 9.47
N HIS A 583 38.44 22.83 9.03
CA HIS A 583 37.59 23.59 8.11
C HIS A 583 38.10 23.37 6.67
N PRO A 584 37.29 23.60 5.64
CA PRO A 584 37.75 23.40 4.27
C PRO A 584 39.00 24.21 3.94
N PRO A 585 39.93 23.67 3.11
CA PRO A 585 41.17 24.35 2.78
C PRO A 585 40.96 25.76 2.21
N THR A 586 41.79 26.70 2.64
CA THR A 586 41.77 28.08 2.20
C THR A 586 42.30 28.19 0.76
N VAL A 587 41.71 29.09 -0.01
CA VAL A 587 42.00 29.26 -1.45
C VAL A 587 42.74 30.57 -1.66
N LEU A 588 43.85 30.52 -2.37
CA LEU A 588 44.53 31.67 -2.94
C LEU A 588 44.09 31.84 -4.39
N TYR A 589 43.61 33.03 -4.74
CA TYR A 589 43.40 33.46 -6.11
C TYR A 589 44.44 34.52 -6.47
N ARG A 590 45.33 34.19 -7.42
CA ARG A 590 46.42 35.05 -7.88
C ARG A 590 46.55 34.96 -9.40
N ASN A 591 46.56 36.11 -10.08
CA ASN A 591 46.79 36.21 -11.53
C ASN A 591 45.89 35.29 -12.39
N GLY A 592 44.63 35.11 -11.99
CA GLY A 592 43.69 34.27 -12.74
C GLY A 592 43.66 32.79 -12.35
N VAL A 593 44.49 32.35 -11.40
CA VAL A 593 44.60 30.94 -10.99
C VAL A 593 44.21 30.78 -9.53
N ALA A 594 43.41 29.75 -9.22
CA ALA A 594 43.02 29.40 -7.85
C ALA A 594 43.74 28.13 -7.35
N THR A 595 44.33 28.20 -6.15
CA THR A 595 45.05 27.07 -5.53
C THR A 595 44.79 26.99 -4.03
N PHE A 596 44.78 25.79 -3.45
CA PHE A 596 44.74 25.63 -2.00
C PHE A 596 46.07 26.02 -1.35
N ILE A 597 46.01 26.71 -0.21
CA ILE A 597 47.21 27.08 0.57
C ILE A 597 47.71 25.89 1.40
N GLU A 598 46.78 25.07 1.92
CA GLU A 598 47.10 23.91 2.72
C GLU A 598 47.25 22.63 1.89
N ASN A 599 48.38 21.92 2.07
CA ASN A 599 48.55 20.56 1.52
C ASN A 599 47.88 19.47 2.38
N LYS A 600 47.71 19.73 3.69
CA LYS A 600 47.08 18.85 4.67
C LYS A 600 46.56 19.65 5.87
N LEU A 601 45.44 19.20 6.41
CA LEU A 601 44.87 19.69 7.67
C LEU A 601 45.53 18.95 8.85
N GLU A 602 46.20 19.71 9.72
CA GLU A 602 46.99 19.17 10.84
C GLU A 602 46.22 19.24 12.18
N LEU A 603 45.30 20.20 12.31
CA LEU A 603 44.44 20.41 13.48
C LEU A 603 43.06 19.78 13.26
N ARG A 604 42.49 19.23 14.34
CA ARG A 604 41.12 18.74 14.40
C ARG A 604 40.14 19.86 14.78
N LYS A 605 38.84 19.60 14.58
CA LYS A 605 37.76 20.51 15.03
C LYS A 605 37.91 20.89 16.50
N ILE A 606 37.55 22.14 16.82
CA ILE A 606 37.54 22.66 18.19
C ILE A 606 36.51 21.90 19.02
N GLY A 607 36.90 21.48 20.23
CA GLY A 607 36.10 20.72 21.19
C GLY A 607 36.46 19.24 21.32
N ILE A 608 37.40 18.74 20.51
CA ILE A 608 37.93 17.36 20.62
C ILE A 608 39.06 17.32 21.67
N THR A 609 38.95 16.45 22.68
CA THR A 609 39.96 16.35 23.75
C THR A 609 41.35 15.95 23.23
N GLY A 610 42.41 16.57 23.78
CA GLY A 610 43.81 16.15 23.53
C GLY A 610 44.50 16.82 22.33
N LEU A 611 44.04 18.01 21.94
CA LEU A 611 44.49 18.77 20.76
C LEU A 611 45.76 19.62 20.98
N GLU A 612 46.19 19.81 22.23
CA GLU A 612 47.19 20.82 22.61
C GLU A 612 48.60 20.61 22.03
N SER A 613 49.01 19.37 21.74
CA SER A 613 50.40 19.01 21.41
C SER A 613 50.81 19.18 19.94
N LYS A 614 49.89 19.59 19.05
CA LYS A 614 50.10 19.62 17.58
C LYS A 614 49.79 20.97 16.91
N MET A 615 49.72 22.05 17.68
CA MET A 615 49.37 23.36 17.15
C MET A 615 50.48 23.95 16.27
N LYS A 616 50.12 24.31 15.02
CA LYS A 616 51.00 24.97 14.06
C LYS A 616 50.31 26.17 13.41
N VAL A 617 50.86 27.36 13.62
CA VAL A 617 50.45 28.61 12.95
C VAL A 617 51.12 28.64 11.57
N LYS A 618 50.32 28.62 10.52
CA LYS A 618 50.81 28.76 9.14
C LYS A 618 51.04 30.24 8.83
N THR A 619 52.13 30.53 8.14
CA THR A 619 52.47 31.86 7.65
C THR A 619 52.40 31.85 6.13
N PHE A 620 51.73 32.85 5.57
CA PHE A 620 51.60 33.02 4.13
C PHE A 620 51.83 34.48 3.75
N PHE A 621 52.59 34.71 2.68
CA PHE A 621 52.97 36.05 2.26
C PHE A 621 52.06 36.54 1.12
N LEU A 622 51.35 37.64 1.35
CA LEU A 622 50.42 38.22 0.39
C LEU A 622 51.14 39.16 -0.59
N GLU A 623 50.79 39.05 -1.86
CA GLU A 623 51.15 40.00 -2.91
C GLU A 623 49.98 40.97 -3.18
N LYS A 624 50.30 42.12 -3.76
CA LYS A 624 49.28 43.08 -4.14
C LYS A 624 48.31 42.46 -5.14
N GLY A 625 47.02 42.54 -4.85
CA GLY A 625 45.94 41.97 -5.65
C GLY A 625 45.61 40.52 -5.30
N ASP A 626 46.36 39.89 -4.40
CA ASP A 626 46.01 38.56 -3.90
C ASP A 626 44.65 38.57 -3.23
N THR A 627 43.87 37.53 -3.51
CA THR A 627 42.59 37.30 -2.85
C THR A 627 42.63 35.95 -2.15
N ILE A 628 42.43 35.96 -0.83
CA ILE A 628 42.26 34.78 0.01
C ILE A 628 40.77 34.52 0.19
N ILE A 629 40.33 33.30 -0.10
CA ILE A 629 38.94 32.87 0.05
C ILE A 629 38.89 31.74 1.07
N VAL A 630 38.10 31.93 2.12
CA VAL A 630 37.86 30.97 3.19
C VAL A 630 36.39 30.65 3.22
N SER A 631 36.01 29.38 3.17
CA SER A 631 34.61 28.99 3.03
C SER A 631 34.27 27.74 3.83
N SER A 632 33.03 27.66 4.34
CA SER A 632 32.49 26.47 4.99
C SER A 632 32.25 25.31 4.01
N ASP A 633 31.96 24.14 4.58
CA ASP A 633 31.74 22.88 3.87
C ASP A 633 30.51 22.91 2.96
N GLY A 634 29.57 23.82 3.19
CA GLY A 634 28.47 24.13 2.28
C GLY A 634 28.89 24.45 0.85
N ARG A 635 30.16 24.83 0.61
CA ARG A 635 30.71 25.04 -0.73
C ARG A 635 30.87 23.75 -1.54
N ASP A 636 31.03 22.63 -0.85
CA ASP A 636 31.26 21.31 -1.42
C ASP A 636 29.97 20.45 -1.33
N ASP A 637 29.10 20.70 -0.35
CA ASP A 637 27.81 20.03 -0.08
C ASP A 637 26.68 20.42 -1.06
N ILE A 638 26.94 20.20 -2.36
CA ILE A 638 26.06 20.57 -3.47
C ILE A 638 25.35 19.33 -4.04
N LEU A 639 24.02 19.37 -4.09
CA LEU A 639 23.18 18.36 -4.72
C LEU A 639 23.07 18.61 -6.23
N LEU A 640 23.53 17.66 -7.02
CA LEU A 640 23.56 17.71 -8.49
C LEU A 640 22.32 17.06 -9.14
N GLY A 641 21.57 16.25 -8.40
CA GLY A 641 20.37 15.59 -8.88
C GLY A 641 20.12 14.24 -8.21
N MET A 642 19.39 13.35 -8.89
CA MET A 642 19.14 11.97 -8.46
C MET A 642 19.73 11.01 -9.48
N ASP A 643 20.37 9.94 -9.01
CA ASP A 643 20.84 8.85 -9.85
C ASP A 643 19.66 7.97 -10.35
N GLN A 644 19.94 7.03 -11.26
CA GLN A 644 18.96 6.11 -11.87
C GLN A 644 18.19 5.26 -10.85
N ASP A 645 18.78 5.03 -9.68
CA ASP A 645 18.18 4.31 -8.55
C ASP A 645 17.46 5.22 -7.54
N GLY A 646 17.38 6.54 -7.81
CA GLY A 646 16.73 7.52 -6.94
C GLY A 646 17.56 7.97 -5.73
N ILE A 647 18.87 7.74 -5.75
CA ILE A 647 19.80 8.19 -4.70
C ILE A 647 20.27 9.63 -5.02
N PRO A 648 20.30 10.56 -4.04
CA PRO A 648 20.81 11.91 -4.25
C PRO A 648 22.30 11.90 -4.65
N LEU A 649 22.64 12.54 -5.77
CA LEU A 649 24.02 12.70 -6.23
C LEU A 649 24.61 13.98 -5.64
N ILE A 650 25.54 13.85 -4.69
CA ILE A 650 26.25 14.97 -4.05
C ILE A 650 27.60 15.16 -4.74
N ASN A 651 28.07 16.40 -4.84
CA ASN A 651 29.41 16.70 -5.37
C ASN A 651 30.50 16.09 -4.48
N GLU A 652 31.38 15.28 -5.06
CA GLU A 652 32.55 14.69 -4.38
C GLU A 652 33.88 15.34 -4.83
N ASP A 653 33.85 16.22 -5.83
CA ASP A 653 35.03 16.88 -6.39
C ASP A 653 35.26 18.25 -5.74
N GLU A 654 36.16 18.29 -4.75
CA GLU A 654 36.58 19.51 -4.05
C GLU A 654 37.26 20.53 -5.00
N CYS A 655 37.74 20.10 -6.17
CA CYS A 655 38.35 21.02 -7.15
C CYS A 655 37.29 21.84 -7.91
N GLN A 656 36.01 21.51 -7.79
CA GLN A 656 34.93 22.31 -8.38
C GLN A 656 34.90 23.71 -7.79
N PHE A 657 35.13 23.85 -6.48
CA PHE A 657 35.16 25.16 -5.84
C PHE A 657 36.25 26.05 -6.44
N LEU A 658 37.47 25.52 -6.66
CA LEU A 658 38.55 26.25 -7.32
C LEU A 658 38.16 26.74 -8.71
N ARG A 659 37.50 25.89 -9.52
CA ARG A 659 37.03 26.28 -10.86
C ARG A 659 36.02 27.42 -10.79
N ARG A 660 35.08 27.40 -9.83
CA ARG A 660 34.11 28.49 -9.65
C ARG A 660 34.79 29.79 -9.19
N VAL A 661 35.85 29.70 -8.38
CA VAL A 661 36.67 30.86 -8.02
C VAL A 661 37.36 31.45 -9.25
N GLU A 662 37.90 30.62 -10.15
CA GLU A 662 38.52 31.08 -11.39
C GLU A 662 37.51 31.72 -12.35
N GLU A 663 36.35 31.09 -12.53
CA GLU A 663 35.27 31.59 -13.39
C GLU A 663 34.66 32.90 -12.91
N SER A 664 34.57 33.09 -11.59
CA SER A 664 34.08 34.34 -10.98
C SER A 664 35.14 35.45 -10.96
N GLY A 665 36.39 35.15 -11.31
CA GLY A 665 37.48 36.12 -11.20
C GLY A 665 37.78 36.54 -9.74
N GLY A 666 37.41 35.70 -8.76
CA GLY A 666 37.46 36.04 -7.35
C GLY A 666 36.37 37.02 -6.88
N ASP A 667 35.36 37.32 -7.69
CA ASP A 667 34.19 38.10 -7.28
C ASP A 667 33.23 37.26 -6.42
N LEU A 668 32.80 37.80 -5.29
CA LEU A 668 32.04 37.06 -4.29
C LEU A 668 30.61 36.75 -4.76
N ASP A 669 29.94 37.72 -5.38
CA ASP A 669 28.55 37.56 -5.84
C ASP A 669 28.49 36.58 -7.03
N LEU A 670 29.43 36.70 -7.97
CA LEU A 670 29.55 35.77 -9.09
C LEU A 670 29.94 34.36 -8.63
N LEU A 671 30.78 34.23 -7.61
CA LEU A 671 31.15 32.93 -7.02
C LEU A 671 29.93 32.23 -6.44
N VAL A 672 29.13 32.93 -5.62
CA VAL A 672 27.91 32.38 -5.02
C VAL A 672 26.91 31.97 -6.11
N GLN A 673 26.70 32.81 -7.12
CA GLN A 673 25.84 32.47 -8.26
C GLN A 673 26.38 31.26 -9.04
N GLY A 674 27.70 31.16 -9.21
CA GLY A 674 28.34 30.02 -9.84
C GLY A 674 28.08 28.70 -9.12
N LEU A 675 28.12 28.71 -7.78
CA LEU A 675 27.79 27.55 -6.94
C LEU A 675 26.31 27.18 -7.03
N GLU A 676 25.40 28.15 -6.94
CA GLU A 676 23.95 27.92 -7.06
C GLU A 676 23.53 27.41 -8.46
N ASN A 677 24.25 27.83 -9.50
CA ASN A 677 24.03 27.33 -10.87
C ASN A 677 24.57 25.92 -11.08
N TYR A 678 25.59 25.52 -10.31
CA TYR A 678 26.17 24.17 -10.38
C TYR A 678 25.26 23.12 -9.72
N GLY A 679 24.57 23.48 -8.63
CA GLY A 679 23.56 22.62 -7.99
C GLY A 679 22.89 23.26 -6.76
N GLU A 680 22.06 22.49 -6.06
CA GLU A 680 21.35 22.96 -4.87
C GLU A 680 22.21 22.80 -3.61
N LEU A 681 22.41 23.89 -2.86
CA LEU A 681 23.14 23.90 -1.59
C LEU A 681 22.37 23.11 -0.51
N THR A 682 23.03 22.11 0.09
CA THR A 682 22.41 21.25 1.11
C THR A 682 22.87 21.53 2.54
N ASP A 683 23.82 22.45 2.74
CA ASP A 683 24.24 22.94 4.05
C ASP A 683 24.29 24.48 4.15
N ASP A 684 24.63 24.98 5.34
CA ASP A 684 24.96 26.38 5.58
C ASP A 684 26.20 26.76 4.74
N LEU A 685 26.19 27.95 4.13
CA LEU A 685 27.30 28.43 3.30
C LEU A 685 27.79 29.77 3.84
N SER A 686 29.09 29.84 4.14
CA SER A 686 29.78 31.06 4.49
C SER A 686 31.05 31.19 3.69
N ILE A 687 31.30 32.38 3.16
CA ILE A 687 32.48 32.69 2.35
C ILE A 687 33.05 34.02 2.84
N VAL A 688 34.33 34.02 3.19
CA VAL A 688 35.13 35.21 3.47
C VAL A 688 36.11 35.39 2.32
N LYS A 689 36.09 36.58 1.72
CA LYS A 689 37.01 37.02 0.68
C LYS A 689 37.85 38.16 1.25
N LEU A 690 39.16 38.00 1.23
CA LEU A 690 40.13 39.00 1.70
C LEU A 690 41.06 39.37 0.55
N THR A 691 41.06 40.63 0.12
CA THR A 691 41.91 41.14 -0.95
C THR A 691 42.96 42.10 -0.40
N TYR A 692 44.24 41.85 -0.67
CA TYR A 692 45.37 42.70 -0.24
C TYR A 692 45.70 43.78 -1.28
N LEU A 693 45.79 45.04 -0.88
CA LEU A 693 45.88 46.20 -1.78
C LEU A 693 47.27 46.86 -1.84
N LYS A 694 48.11 46.64 -0.83
CA LYS A 694 49.42 47.30 -0.71
C LYS A 694 50.52 46.48 -1.38
N GLU A 695 51.61 47.14 -1.79
CA GLU A 695 52.84 46.44 -2.13
C GLU A 695 53.47 45.87 -0.86
N PRO A 696 53.75 44.56 -0.81
CA PRO A 696 54.26 43.94 0.40
C PRO A 696 55.77 44.18 0.53
N VAL A 697 56.28 44.13 1.76
CA VAL A 697 57.71 44.35 2.05
C VAL A 697 58.42 43.00 2.05
N ARG A 698 59.30 42.73 1.07
CA ARG A 698 60.06 41.48 0.99
C ARG A 698 61.51 41.64 1.39
N LEU A 699 62.03 40.64 2.10
CA LEU A 699 63.45 40.47 2.27
C LEU A 699 64.02 40.01 0.93
N GLU A 700 64.69 40.92 0.20
CA GLU A 700 65.39 40.56 -1.02
C GLU A 700 66.51 39.56 -0.72
N SER A 701 66.99 38.78 -1.69
CA SER A 701 68.15 37.89 -1.50
C SER A 701 69.48 38.57 -1.80
N PHE A 702 69.43 39.68 -2.53
CA PHE A 702 70.58 40.48 -2.89
C PHE A 702 70.22 41.95 -2.72
N ALA A 703 71.18 42.74 -2.25
CA ALA A 703 71.09 44.18 -2.23
C ALA A 703 71.98 44.76 -3.33
N ASN A 704 71.37 45.44 -4.30
CA ASN A 704 72.10 46.20 -5.33
C ASN A 704 72.34 47.61 -4.81
N LEU A 705 73.46 47.81 -4.12
CA LEU A 705 73.91 49.15 -3.71
C LEU A 705 74.64 49.83 -4.88
N PRO A 706 74.65 51.17 -4.95
CA PRO A 706 75.34 51.91 -6.01
C PRO A 706 76.83 51.56 -6.16
N SER A 707 77.45 51.10 -5.07
CA SER A 707 78.88 50.82 -4.96
C SER A 707 79.27 49.34 -5.09
N PHE A 708 78.35 48.41 -4.82
CA PHE A 708 78.60 46.95 -4.87
C PHE A 708 77.29 46.16 -4.75
N GLN A 709 77.31 44.90 -5.16
CA GLN A 709 76.23 43.95 -4.90
C GLN A 709 76.56 43.12 -3.65
N PHE A 710 75.59 42.88 -2.79
CA PHE A 710 75.75 42.03 -1.61
C PHE A 710 74.69 40.91 -1.60
N PRO A 711 75.03 39.65 -1.25
CA PRO A 711 76.35 39.13 -0.91
C PRO A 711 77.36 39.20 -2.08
N ASP A 712 78.61 39.60 -1.83
CA ASP A 712 79.69 39.58 -2.82
C ASP A 712 80.51 38.27 -2.76
N GLU A 713 81.29 37.97 -3.82
CA GLU A 713 82.11 36.75 -3.88
C GLU A 713 83.10 36.66 -2.71
N THR A 714 83.59 37.80 -2.24
CA THR A 714 84.56 37.88 -1.13
C THR A 714 83.91 37.45 0.17
N TYR A 715 82.72 37.95 0.50
CA TYR A 715 81.95 37.53 1.65
C TYR A 715 81.59 36.04 1.59
N LEU A 716 81.11 35.55 0.44
CA LEU A 716 80.74 34.14 0.26
C LEU A 716 81.93 33.20 0.49
N LYS A 717 83.13 33.59 0.05
CA LYS A 717 84.36 32.83 0.30
C LYS A 717 84.76 32.86 1.79
N CYS A 718 84.65 34.01 2.44
CA CYS A 718 84.97 34.12 3.88
C CYS A 718 84.00 33.30 4.75
N LEU A 719 82.73 33.18 4.33
CA LEU A 719 81.75 32.30 4.96
C LEU A 719 82.15 30.81 4.83
N GLN A 720 82.63 30.39 3.65
CA GLN A 720 83.08 29.01 3.41
C GLN A 720 84.32 28.64 4.23
N ASP A 721 85.24 29.58 4.39
CA ASP A 721 86.50 29.38 5.15
C ASP A 721 86.30 29.52 6.68
N GLU A 722 85.08 29.80 7.16
CA GLU A 722 84.71 30.08 8.57
C GLU A 722 85.61 31.14 9.26
N ASN A 723 86.21 32.05 8.49
CA ASN A 723 87.13 33.06 9.00
C ASN A 723 86.37 34.32 9.45
N TRP A 724 85.82 34.28 10.67
CA TRP A 724 84.94 35.34 11.19
C TRP A 724 85.63 36.69 11.37
N GLU A 725 86.92 36.72 11.73
CA GLU A 725 87.70 37.97 11.88
C GLU A 725 87.91 38.69 10.55
N HIS A 726 88.25 37.94 9.49
CA HIS A 726 88.36 38.53 8.15
C HIS A 726 86.99 38.92 7.59
N THR A 727 85.95 38.11 7.85
CA THR A 727 84.58 38.39 7.43
C THR A 727 84.07 39.70 8.03
N ILE A 728 84.26 39.93 9.34
CA ILE A 728 83.80 41.17 9.96
C ILE A 728 84.58 42.39 9.46
N TYR A 729 85.89 42.26 9.24
CA TYR A 729 86.68 43.36 8.67
C TYR A 729 86.18 43.76 7.28
N HIS A 730 85.86 42.78 6.43
CA HIS A 730 85.26 43.03 5.12
C HIS A 730 83.88 43.69 5.24
N LEU A 731 83.00 43.16 6.10
CA LEU A 731 81.67 43.73 6.31
C LEU A 731 81.68 45.14 6.91
N GLU A 732 82.55 45.45 7.86
CA GLU A 732 82.69 46.81 8.42
C GLU A 732 83.23 47.79 7.37
N ASN A 733 84.15 47.35 6.51
CA ASN A 733 84.62 48.15 5.37
C ASN A 733 83.46 48.42 4.38
N LEU A 734 82.64 47.42 4.07
CA LEU A 734 81.45 47.61 3.24
C LEU A 734 80.43 48.52 3.93
N LYS A 735 80.19 48.35 5.23
CA LYS A 735 79.30 49.21 6.04
C LYS A 735 79.74 50.67 6.00
N SER A 736 81.05 50.95 6.07
CA SER A 736 81.58 52.32 5.98
C SER A 736 81.33 53.01 4.63
N LYS A 737 81.03 52.24 3.58
CA LYS A 737 80.69 52.73 2.24
C LYS A 737 79.17 52.90 2.04
N ILE A 738 78.36 52.41 2.98
CA ILE A 738 76.90 52.56 3.01
C ILE A 738 76.57 53.76 3.89
N SER A 739 75.60 54.59 3.49
CA SER A 739 75.07 55.62 4.38
C SER A 739 74.39 54.98 5.60
N GLU A 740 74.69 55.46 6.82
CA GLU A 740 74.08 54.94 8.06
C GLU A 740 72.53 54.92 8.02
N GLU A 741 71.91 55.81 7.23
CA GLU A 741 70.47 55.91 7.02
C GLU A 741 69.83 54.78 6.18
N PHE A 742 70.60 53.97 5.45
CA PHE A 742 70.06 52.94 4.57
C PHE A 742 70.95 51.70 4.49
N LEU A 743 70.94 50.90 5.56
CA LEU A 743 71.53 49.55 5.54
C LEU A 743 70.53 48.55 4.93
N PRO A 744 70.86 47.87 3.82
CA PRO A 744 69.95 46.90 3.23
C PRO A 744 69.63 45.75 4.21
N PRO A 745 68.38 45.27 4.28
CA PRO A 745 67.98 44.21 5.18
C PRO A 745 68.83 42.92 5.12
N VAL A 746 69.19 42.48 3.90
CA VAL A 746 70.07 41.31 3.69
C VAL A 746 71.44 41.51 4.32
N PHE A 747 71.99 42.71 4.16
CA PHE A 747 73.26 43.08 4.74
C PHE A 747 73.17 43.14 6.27
N LYS A 748 72.10 43.72 6.82
CA LYS A 748 71.83 43.69 8.27
C LYS A 748 71.78 42.25 8.80
N LYS A 749 71.06 41.36 8.10
CA LYS A 749 70.88 39.95 8.51
C LYS A 749 72.22 39.21 8.57
N GLU A 750 73.03 39.33 7.53
CA GLU A 750 74.34 38.66 7.49
C GLU A 750 75.37 39.31 8.41
N LEU A 751 75.35 40.63 8.58
CA LEU A 751 76.18 41.33 9.57
C LEU A 751 75.84 40.89 11.00
N ALA A 752 74.56 40.78 11.33
CA ALA A 752 74.09 40.33 12.65
C ALA A 752 74.53 38.88 12.94
N LYS A 753 74.47 37.98 11.94
CA LYS A 753 74.99 36.61 12.06
C LYS A 753 76.49 36.59 12.35
N VAL A 754 77.28 37.43 11.66
CA VAL A 754 78.73 37.51 11.91
C VAL A 754 79.01 38.12 13.29
N TYR A 755 78.31 39.19 13.70
CA TYR A 755 78.41 39.74 15.06
C TYR A 755 78.11 38.70 16.14
N TYR A 756 77.10 37.85 15.93
CA TYR A 756 76.80 36.73 16.82
C TYR A 756 77.97 35.73 16.93
N LYS A 757 78.61 35.38 15.80
CA LYS A 757 79.74 34.44 15.79
C LYS A 757 81.00 34.97 16.48
N ILE A 758 81.20 36.30 16.49
CA ILE A 758 82.31 36.97 17.19
C ILE A 758 81.95 37.46 18.60
N GLU A 759 80.84 36.98 19.16
CA GLU A 759 80.36 37.28 20.52
C GLU A 759 79.98 38.76 20.78
N LYS A 760 79.76 39.56 19.73
CA LYS A 760 79.18 40.91 19.81
C LYS A 760 77.66 40.84 19.91
N TYR A 761 77.18 40.36 21.06
CA TYR A 761 75.77 40.00 21.26
C TYR A 761 74.82 41.21 21.20
N GLU A 762 75.17 42.36 21.78
CA GLU A 762 74.30 43.54 21.80
C GLU A 762 74.15 44.16 20.40
N GLU A 763 75.25 44.25 19.64
CA GLU A 763 75.21 44.77 18.26
C GLU A 763 74.47 43.82 17.31
N ALA A 764 74.62 42.51 17.49
CA ALA A 764 73.84 41.52 16.75
C ALA A 764 72.35 41.62 17.08
N LEU A 765 72.01 41.76 18.37
CA LEU A 765 70.63 41.82 18.83
C LEU A 765 69.92 43.05 18.28
N PHE A 766 70.56 44.23 18.32
CA PHE A 766 69.99 45.46 17.79
C PHE A 766 69.57 45.31 16.31
N LEU A 767 70.44 44.72 15.47
CA LEU A 767 70.12 44.48 14.07
C LEU A 767 69.01 43.43 13.88
N PHE A 768 69.00 42.37 14.69
CA PHE A 768 67.93 41.38 14.63
C PHE A 768 66.58 41.93 15.12
N GLU A 769 66.54 42.79 16.13
CA GLU A 769 65.30 43.44 16.60
C GLU A 769 64.67 44.33 15.51
N GLU A 770 65.48 45.13 14.80
CA GLU A 770 65.02 45.89 13.63
C GLU A 770 64.45 44.97 12.54
N LEU A 771 65.18 43.89 12.21
CA LEU A 771 64.77 42.94 11.19
C LEU A 771 63.50 42.16 11.56
N ILE A 772 63.29 41.82 12.83
CA ILE A 772 62.05 41.16 13.30
C ILE A 772 60.85 42.09 13.15
N SER A 773 61.06 43.40 13.29
CA SER A 773 60.02 44.40 13.05
C SER A 773 59.69 44.53 11.57
N GLU A 774 60.68 44.53 10.68
CA GLU A 774 60.45 44.68 9.24
C GLU A 774 59.97 43.38 8.57
N PHE A 775 60.54 42.24 8.95
CA PHE A 775 60.33 40.91 8.37
C PHE A 775 59.88 39.93 9.45
N PRO A 776 58.64 40.09 9.98
CA PRO A 776 58.16 39.29 11.08
C PRO A 776 58.09 37.80 10.71
N GLU A 777 57.97 37.41 9.45
CA GLU A 777 57.83 36.03 8.97
C GLU A 777 59.12 35.19 9.02
N ASP A 778 60.30 35.81 9.03
CA ASP A 778 61.57 35.10 8.94
C ASP A 778 61.91 34.35 10.23
N VAL A 779 61.82 33.01 10.19
CA VAL A 779 62.05 32.12 11.32
C VAL A 779 63.51 32.13 11.77
N GLU A 780 64.45 32.26 10.82
CA GLU A 780 65.89 32.23 11.10
C GLU A 780 66.32 33.45 11.92
N ILE A 781 65.80 34.64 11.58
CA ILE A 781 66.05 35.89 12.32
C ILE A 781 65.54 35.76 13.76
N ILE A 782 64.31 35.26 13.95
CA ILE A 782 63.70 35.10 15.28
C ILE A 782 64.47 34.08 16.13
N PHE A 783 64.86 32.95 15.54
CA PHE A 783 65.63 31.92 16.25
C PHE A 783 67.00 32.44 16.70
N ASN A 784 67.72 33.15 15.82
CA ASN A 784 69.02 33.73 16.17
C ASN A 784 68.91 34.79 17.28
N ALA A 785 67.89 35.64 17.23
CA ALA A 785 67.62 36.60 18.31
C ALA A 785 67.30 35.91 19.64
N SER A 786 66.51 34.82 19.62
CA SER A 786 66.23 34.00 20.80
C SER A 786 67.52 33.45 21.44
N LEU A 787 68.43 32.90 20.62
CA LEU A 787 69.74 32.43 21.08
C LEU A 787 70.55 33.54 21.76
N ILE A 788 70.54 34.75 21.20
CA ILE A 788 71.27 35.90 21.74
C ILE A 788 70.68 36.37 23.06
N TYR A 789 69.35 36.51 23.16
CA TYR A 789 68.69 36.85 24.42
C TYR A 789 69.02 35.85 25.53
N LYS A 790 69.05 34.54 25.22
CA LYS A 790 69.47 33.51 26.18
C LYS A 790 70.92 33.74 26.65
N LYS A 791 71.85 34.05 25.73
CA LYS A 791 73.26 34.35 26.07
C LYS A 791 73.40 35.60 26.93
N LEU A 792 72.57 36.60 26.69
CA LEU A 792 72.47 37.83 27.50
C LEU A 792 71.67 37.65 28.81
N LYS A 793 71.23 36.43 29.12
CA LYS A 793 70.41 36.08 30.31
C LYS A 793 69.04 36.76 30.37
N ARG A 794 68.54 37.24 29.22
CA ARG A 794 67.19 37.79 29.02
C ARG A 794 66.24 36.65 28.65
N TYR A 795 65.95 35.78 29.62
CA TYR A 795 65.30 34.50 29.34
C TYR A 795 63.84 34.63 28.91
N HIS A 796 63.09 35.62 29.40
CA HIS A 796 61.69 35.81 29.03
C HIS A 796 61.53 36.17 27.55
N GLU A 797 62.39 37.05 27.03
CA GLU A 797 62.42 37.41 25.62
C GLU A 797 62.90 36.25 24.75
N SER A 798 63.88 35.48 25.23
CA SER A 798 64.31 34.23 24.58
C SER A 798 63.14 33.25 24.42
N ILE A 799 62.35 33.06 25.48
CA ILE A 799 61.18 32.18 25.50
C ILE A 799 60.09 32.68 24.55
N GLU A 800 59.78 33.98 24.58
CA GLU A 800 58.75 34.54 23.69
C GLU A 800 59.11 34.29 22.22
N LEU A 801 60.35 34.57 21.82
CA LEU A 801 60.82 34.31 20.46
C LEU A 801 60.89 32.81 20.14
N GLY A 802 61.32 31.98 21.09
CA GLY A 802 61.38 30.53 20.92
C GLY A 802 59.99 29.90 20.76
N GLU A 803 58.98 30.38 21.48
CA GLU A 803 57.57 29.97 21.32
C GLU A 803 57.02 30.38 19.94
N ARG A 804 57.36 31.58 19.44
CA ARG A 804 56.97 32.00 18.08
C ARG A 804 57.52 31.06 17.02
N VAL A 805 58.79 30.66 17.16
CA VAL A 805 59.43 29.70 16.25
C VAL A 805 58.79 28.32 16.39
N LEU A 806 58.51 27.86 17.62
CA LEU A 806 57.86 26.56 17.88
C LEU A 806 56.46 26.49 17.23
N LEU A 807 55.70 27.57 17.25
CA LEU A 807 54.37 27.63 16.65
C LEU A 807 54.41 27.60 15.12
N ARG A 808 55.48 28.09 14.49
CA ARG A 808 55.63 28.10 13.02
C ARG A 808 56.24 26.79 12.51
N GLU A 809 57.29 26.34 13.18
CA GLU A 809 58.05 25.13 12.87
C GLU A 809 58.11 24.21 14.10
N PRO A 810 57.04 23.44 14.36
CA PRO A 810 56.94 22.58 15.54
C PRO A 810 58.02 21.51 15.64
N ASP A 811 58.64 21.16 14.52
CA ASP A 811 59.64 20.10 14.39
C ASP A 811 61.08 20.65 14.32
N PHE A 812 61.28 21.96 14.49
CA PHE A 812 62.60 22.58 14.45
C PHE A 812 63.40 22.29 15.73
N LEU A 813 64.10 21.16 15.73
CA LEU A 813 64.82 20.59 16.89
C LEU A 813 65.71 21.61 17.63
N ASN A 814 66.51 22.40 16.90
CA ASN A 814 67.41 23.38 17.52
C ASN A 814 66.67 24.44 18.33
N ASN A 815 65.49 24.86 17.87
CA ASN A 815 64.65 25.79 18.61
C ASN A 815 64.01 25.12 19.82
N ILE A 816 63.53 23.89 19.70
CA ILE A 816 62.93 23.15 20.83
C ILE A 816 63.95 22.98 21.96
N VAL A 817 65.20 22.64 21.61
CA VAL A 817 66.32 22.55 22.57
C VAL A 817 66.60 23.90 23.22
N ASN A 818 66.71 24.97 22.42
CA ASN A 818 66.95 26.32 22.93
C ASN A 818 65.83 26.82 23.86
N LEU A 819 64.58 26.51 23.54
CA LEU A 819 63.41 26.87 24.32
C LEU A 819 63.35 26.06 25.62
N ALA A 820 63.60 24.75 25.57
CA ALA A 820 63.67 23.88 26.74
C ALA A 820 64.75 24.36 27.72
N GLU A 821 65.94 24.71 27.22
CA GLU A 821 67.01 25.32 28.04
C GLU A 821 66.57 26.62 28.69
N SER A 822 65.89 27.49 27.93
CA SER A 822 65.43 28.78 28.45
C SER A 822 64.39 28.59 29.57
N TYR A 823 63.47 27.63 29.44
CA TYR A 823 62.51 27.27 30.49
C TYR A 823 63.17 26.66 31.74
N ILE A 824 64.21 25.84 31.57
CA ILE A 824 65.00 25.30 32.70
C ILE A 824 65.68 26.44 33.47
N LEU A 825 66.21 27.44 32.76
CA LEU A 825 66.91 28.58 33.37
C LEU A 825 65.99 29.53 34.14
N ILE A 826 64.67 29.51 33.89
CA ILE A 826 63.67 30.24 34.67
C ILE A 826 62.88 29.35 35.65
N TYR A 827 63.33 28.10 35.86
CA TYR A 827 62.74 27.14 36.80
C TYR A 827 61.30 26.67 36.48
N GLU A 828 60.84 26.80 35.23
CA GLU A 828 59.52 26.35 34.78
C GLU A 828 59.57 24.87 34.34
N ARG A 829 59.53 23.97 35.34
CA ARG A 829 59.80 22.54 35.16
C ARG A 829 58.80 21.82 34.24
N GLU A 830 57.51 22.15 34.33
CA GLU A 830 56.46 21.44 33.58
C GLU A 830 56.60 21.67 32.07
N MET A 831 56.79 22.93 31.66
CA MET A 831 57.02 23.30 30.26
C MET A 831 58.32 22.70 29.71
N ALA A 832 59.39 22.70 30.52
CA ALA A 832 60.65 22.08 30.14
C ALA A 832 60.51 20.57 29.92
N LEU A 833 59.80 19.83 30.78
CA LEU A 833 59.57 18.40 30.63
C LEU A 833 58.78 18.06 29.37
N GLY A 834 57.70 18.81 29.09
CA GLY A 834 56.92 18.61 27.87
C GLY A 834 57.73 18.83 26.58
N LEU A 835 58.63 19.81 26.57
CA LEU A 835 59.54 20.04 25.44
C LEU A 835 60.62 18.95 25.32
N LEU A 836 61.13 18.42 26.44
CA LEU A 836 62.09 17.31 26.43
C LEU A 836 61.48 16.01 25.90
N GLU A 837 60.22 15.71 26.24
CA GLU A 837 59.47 14.59 25.66
C GLU A 837 59.29 14.76 24.14
N LYS A 838 59.02 15.99 23.70
CA LYS A 838 58.94 16.30 22.26
C LYS A 838 60.28 16.10 21.55
N ILE A 839 61.39 16.46 22.19
CA ILE A 839 62.75 16.20 21.66
C ILE A 839 62.99 14.69 21.51
N GLU A 840 62.66 13.88 22.52
CA GLU A 840 62.81 12.41 22.45
C GLU A 840 61.96 11.78 21.33
N CYS A 841 60.79 12.36 21.06
CA CYS A 841 59.93 11.92 19.96
C CYS A 841 60.52 12.20 18.58
N LEU A 842 61.23 13.33 18.42
CA LEU A 842 61.86 13.73 17.16
C LEU A 842 63.24 13.09 16.96
N ASP A 843 64.03 12.96 18.02
CA ASP A 843 65.35 12.33 18.04
C ASP A 843 65.54 11.52 19.33
N THR A 844 65.36 10.20 19.20
CA THR A 844 65.30 9.25 20.32
C THR A 844 66.65 9.07 21.03
N ASP A 845 67.76 9.36 20.36
CA ASP A 845 69.13 9.19 20.87
C ASP A 845 69.81 10.53 21.20
N HIS A 846 69.03 11.61 21.33
CA HIS A 846 69.59 12.94 21.61
C HIS A 846 70.28 12.99 23.00
N LEU A 847 71.61 12.88 22.99
CA LEU A 847 72.49 12.73 24.17
C LEU A 847 72.28 13.83 25.23
N TYR A 848 71.89 15.03 24.79
CA TYR A 848 71.64 16.18 25.64
C TYR A 848 70.38 16.01 26.50
N THR A 849 69.32 15.45 25.92
CA THR A 849 68.01 15.28 26.58
C THR A 849 68.10 14.26 27.71
N GLN A 850 68.82 13.15 27.48
CA GLN A 850 69.10 12.13 28.49
C GLN A 850 69.88 12.71 29.69
N LYS A 851 70.84 13.60 29.43
CA LYS A 851 71.66 14.26 30.46
C LYS A 851 70.83 15.24 31.31
N ILE A 852 69.96 16.04 30.67
CA ILE A 852 69.14 17.05 31.36
C ILE A 852 68.00 16.44 32.16
N LYS A 853 67.32 15.41 31.63
CA LYS A 853 66.24 14.70 32.35
C LYS A 853 66.77 14.06 33.64
N ALA A 854 67.96 13.44 33.57
CA ALA A 854 68.66 12.92 34.76
C ALA A 854 69.03 14.01 35.78
N GLN A 855 69.24 15.27 35.36
CA GLN A 855 69.46 16.41 36.25
C GLN A 855 68.15 16.98 36.82
N LEU A 856 67.04 16.95 36.06
CA LEU A 856 65.70 17.40 36.48
C LEU A 856 64.97 16.39 37.38
N GLU A 857 65.37 15.11 37.38
CA GLU A 857 64.86 14.05 38.26
C GLU A 857 65.57 14.01 39.63
N GLN A 858 66.69 14.72 39.82
CA GLN A 858 67.38 14.84 41.11
C GLN A 858 66.76 15.95 41.98
N PRO A 859 66.14 15.65 43.14
CA PRO A 859 65.40 16.64 43.94
C PRO A 859 66.25 17.70 44.65
N GLU A 860 67.58 17.55 44.69
CA GLU A 860 68.42 18.31 45.63
C GLU A 860 69.02 19.63 45.09
N LEU A 861 68.86 19.97 43.81
CA LEU A 861 69.40 21.22 43.24
C LEU A 861 68.42 22.40 43.18
N TYR A 862 67.14 22.21 43.52
CA TYR A 862 66.08 23.22 43.36
C TYR A 862 65.63 23.88 44.68
N LYS A 863 66.55 24.04 45.64
CA LYS A 863 66.34 24.87 46.85
C LYS A 863 67.24 26.09 46.86
N ASN A 864 66.82 27.14 46.17
CA ASN A 864 66.63 28.50 46.70
C ASN A 864 66.33 29.48 45.55
N PRO A 865 65.46 30.47 45.78
CA PRO A 865 65.08 31.48 44.78
C PRO A 865 66.24 32.39 44.38
#